data_AF-A0A6I9MLE9-F1
#
_entry.id   AF-A0A6I9MLE9-F1
#
_cell.length_a   1.000
_cell.length_b   1.000
_cell.length_c   1.000
_cell.angle_alpha   90.00
_cell.angle_beta   90.00
_cell.angle_gamma   90.00
#
_symmetry.space_group_name_H-M   'P 1'
#
loop_
_entity.id
_entity.type
_entity.pdbx_description
1 polymer ?
#
loop_
_entity_poly.entity_id
_entity_poly.type
_entity_poly.pdbx_seq_one_letter_code
_entity_poly.pdbx_strand_id
1 'polypeptide(L)'
;RKNPLGLLIALDENKEARGELFWDDGQSKDLTTNNVLCQFSVTHNHLDMSAVGSSYTNPDNLAFQEIKIFGTRALYNVTVKHNGVISQMSPQVTYDPNMKVAIIMGIQLLLKESYTVEWDDSIRDEEKIDCYPDQDAASEASCTARGCIWEESSSSGVPYCYFVNELYSVSNVEYYSNVATANISLKPSPYSNAFPSTPVNQLQLRVIYHKNEMLQFKIYDPNHSRYEVPVPLNIPDDPISTRDDRLYDVLIKQNPFGVEIRRKSTGTVIWDSQLLGFTFNDMFIRISTRLPSTYIYGFGETEHTTFKIDLNWHTWGMFSRDEPPGYKKNSYGVHPYYMGLEEDGNAHGVLLMNSNAMDVTFQPLPALTYRTTGGILDFFVFLGPTPELVTQQYTELIGRPVMVPYWSLGFQLCRYGYENDSEISSLYDDMVAKKIPYDVQYSDIDYMERQLDFTLSPKFSGFPDLINRMKGNGMRVILILDPAISGNETQPYPAFTRGLENNVFIRYPNNGDIVWGKVWPDYPDIVVDPDLDWDSQVEKYRAYVAFPDFFRNSTATWWKKEIEELYTNPQDPKKSLKFDGLWIDMNEPSSFVNGAVPSGCSNATLNRPPYMPHLEARDRGLSSKTLCMESEQILPDDSRVRHYDVHSLYGWSQTRPTYEAVQEVTGERGVVITRSTFPSSGRWAGHWLGDNTAAWDQLGKSIIGMMEFSLFGISYTGSDICGFFQDAEYEMCVRWMQLGAFYPFSRNHNTIGTRRQDPVSWDETFENISRSVLETRYTLLPYLYTLMYKAHMEGSTVVRPLLHEFVSDHETWNIDKQFLLGPAFLVSPVLEPNARTVDAYFPRARWYDYYTGVDINARGQWKNLPAPLDHINLHIRGGYILPWQEPAMNTHLSREKSMGLKVALNDEGLAEGWLFWDDGKSINITERSYLARFSVSQNTLQTHVIFNNYITGTAPLNLGYIEIWGLSSVSITSVSIITGSRLIESVPYDYNSTTQVLKVNVTDKRLSLHNFQSLTWNSS
;
A
#
# COMPACT_ATOMS: atom_id res chain seq x y z
N ARG A 1 13.92 -51.98 -43.65
CA ARG A 1 13.84 -50.57 -43.18
C ARG A 1 13.48 -50.64 -41.69
N LYS A 2 14.34 -50.18 -40.75
CA LYS A 2 14.21 -50.52 -39.31
C LYS A 2 14.02 -49.35 -38.34
N ASN A 3 14.26 -48.11 -38.78
CA ASN A 3 14.09 -46.93 -37.93
C ASN A 3 12.61 -46.51 -37.91
N PRO A 4 12.09 -46.01 -36.78
CA PRO A 4 10.72 -45.52 -36.69
C PRO A 4 10.48 -44.32 -37.62
N LEU A 5 9.22 -44.10 -37.96
CA LEU A 5 8.80 -42.99 -38.82
C LEU A 5 8.40 -41.77 -37.98
N GLY A 6 8.60 -40.58 -38.55
CA GLY A 6 8.04 -39.32 -38.06
C GLY A 6 7.05 -38.77 -39.09
N LEU A 7 5.99 -38.10 -38.63
CA LEU A 7 5.01 -37.45 -39.47
C LEU A 7 5.11 -35.93 -39.32
N LEU A 8 5.28 -35.22 -40.44
CA LEU A 8 5.29 -33.76 -40.48
C LEU A 8 3.94 -33.28 -41.03
N ILE A 9 3.27 -32.40 -40.29
CA ILE A 9 1.94 -31.86 -40.63
C ILE A 9 2.08 -30.35 -40.77
N ALA A 10 1.96 -29.86 -41.99
CA ALA A 10 1.90 -28.42 -42.27
C ALA A 10 0.44 -28.03 -42.48
N LEU A 11 -0.13 -27.29 -41.52
CA LEU A 11 -1.52 -26.83 -41.56
C LEU A 11 -1.69 -25.65 -42.53
N ASP A 12 -2.79 -25.63 -43.27
CA ASP A 12 -3.24 -24.45 -44.02
C ASP A 12 -3.98 -23.44 -43.13
N GLU A 13 -4.48 -22.34 -43.72
CA GLU A 13 -5.21 -21.28 -42.99
C GLU A 13 -6.51 -21.77 -42.34
N ASN A 14 -7.08 -22.90 -42.80
CA ASN A 14 -8.27 -23.53 -42.23
C ASN A 14 -7.91 -24.61 -41.19
N LYS A 15 -6.62 -24.76 -40.84
CA LYS A 15 -6.10 -25.82 -39.98
C LYS A 15 -6.32 -27.23 -40.55
N GLU A 16 -6.25 -27.38 -41.87
CA GLU A 16 -6.37 -28.67 -42.54
C GLU A 16 -5.02 -29.11 -43.16
N ALA A 17 -4.85 -30.43 -43.30
CA ALA A 17 -3.73 -31.02 -44.04
C ALA A 17 -4.13 -32.40 -44.59
N ARG A 18 -3.54 -32.84 -45.71
CA ARG A 18 -3.76 -34.19 -46.27
C ARG A 18 -2.47 -34.75 -46.84
N GLY A 19 -2.31 -36.07 -46.78
CA GLY A 19 -1.13 -36.74 -47.33
C GLY A 19 -1.36 -38.24 -47.51
N GLU A 20 -0.46 -38.87 -48.28
CA GLU A 20 -0.49 -40.31 -48.53
C GLU A 20 0.92 -40.89 -48.43
N LEU A 21 1.05 -42.11 -47.93
CA LEU A 21 2.29 -42.87 -47.87
C LEU A 21 2.10 -44.24 -48.52
N PHE A 22 2.79 -44.47 -49.62
CA PHE A 22 2.96 -45.82 -50.17
C PHE A 22 4.20 -46.48 -49.55
N TRP A 23 4.06 -47.71 -49.07
CA TRP A 23 5.14 -48.47 -48.45
C TRP A 23 5.17 -49.92 -48.92
N ASP A 24 6.36 -50.38 -49.29
CA ASP A 24 6.66 -51.73 -49.79
C ASP A 24 7.90 -52.34 -49.08
N ASP A 25 8.35 -53.51 -49.53
CA ASP A 25 9.62 -54.10 -49.09
C ASP A 25 10.86 -53.52 -49.80
N GLY A 26 10.68 -52.77 -50.90
CA GLY A 26 11.72 -52.16 -51.70
C GLY A 26 12.60 -53.14 -52.48
N GLN A 27 12.20 -54.42 -52.57
CA GLN A 27 12.96 -55.48 -53.24
C GLN A 27 12.12 -56.27 -54.25
N SER A 28 10.83 -56.47 -53.95
CA SER A 28 9.93 -57.28 -54.76
C SER A 28 9.61 -56.61 -56.10
N LYS A 29 9.58 -57.41 -57.17
CA LYS A 29 9.21 -56.95 -58.52
C LYS A 29 7.69 -56.75 -58.66
N ASP A 30 6.90 -57.47 -57.87
CA ASP A 30 5.45 -57.38 -57.89
C ASP A 30 4.97 -56.40 -56.82
N LEU A 31 4.55 -55.22 -57.27
CA LEU A 31 4.00 -54.17 -56.42
C LEU A 31 2.56 -54.44 -56.00
N THR A 32 1.92 -55.53 -56.43
CA THR A 32 0.54 -55.90 -56.03
C THR A 32 0.50 -56.77 -54.78
N THR A 33 1.65 -57.28 -54.33
CA THR A 33 1.80 -58.11 -53.13
C THR A 33 2.76 -57.45 -52.14
N ASN A 34 2.47 -57.53 -50.83
CA ASN A 34 3.33 -57.05 -49.75
C ASN A 34 3.56 -55.52 -49.73
N ASN A 35 2.49 -54.75 -49.89
CA ASN A 35 2.49 -53.28 -49.78
C ASN A 35 1.38 -52.76 -48.86
N VAL A 36 1.49 -51.49 -48.46
CA VAL A 36 0.44 -50.74 -47.76
C VAL A 36 0.40 -49.30 -48.26
N LEU A 37 -0.81 -48.77 -48.45
CA LEU A 37 -1.06 -47.36 -48.68
C LEU A 37 -1.71 -46.77 -47.44
N CYS A 38 -1.05 -45.82 -46.79
CA CYS A 38 -1.63 -45.06 -45.67
C CYS A 38 -2.12 -43.71 -46.17
N GLN A 39 -3.31 -43.31 -45.76
CA GLN A 39 -3.84 -41.97 -45.99
C GLN A 39 -3.91 -41.22 -44.67
N PHE A 40 -3.56 -39.94 -44.71
CA PHE A 40 -3.57 -39.02 -43.59
C PHE A 40 -4.46 -37.83 -43.91
N SER A 41 -5.30 -37.44 -42.96
CA SER A 41 -6.06 -36.19 -43.04
C SER A 41 -6.12 -35.53 -41.68
N VAL A 42 -5.90 -34.22 -41.66
CA VAL A 42 -6.13 -33.38 -40.49
C VAL A 42 -7.29 -32.45 -40.80
N THR A 43 -8.32 -32.47 -39.96
CA THR A 43 -9.36 -31.44 -39.91
C THR A 43 -9.71 -31.19 -38.45
N HIS A 44 -10.22 -30.01 -38.08
CA HIS A 44 -10.77 -29.73 -36.73
C HIS A 44 -9.98 -30.35 -35.56
N ASN A 45 -8.66 -30.12 -35.50
CA ASN A 45 -7.77 -30.61 -34.44
C ASN A 45 -7.71 -32.15 -34.25
N HIS A 46 -8.04 -32.92 -35.28
CA HIS A 46 -7.82 -34.36 -35.31
C HIS A 46 -7.01 -34.78 -36.53
N LEU A 47 -6.04 -35.68 -36.34
CA LEU A 47 -5.36 -36.41 -37.39
C LEU A 47 -5.99 -37.79 -37.50
N ASP A 48 -6.55 -38.10 -38.66
CA ASP A 48 -6.93 -39.46 -39.04
C ASP A 48 -5.84 -40.10 -39.90
N MET A 49 -5.49 -41.33 -39.55
CA MET A 49 -4.61 -42.21 -40.31
C MET A 49 -5.40 -43.48 -40.63
N SER A 50 -5.48 -43.84 -41.91
CA SER A 50 -6.15 -45.06 -42.35
C SER A 50 -5.28 -45.84 -43.35
N ALA A 51 -5.30 -47.16 -43.27
CA ALA A 51 -4.60 -48.04 -44.21
C ALA A 51 -5.58 -48.59 -45.26
N VAL A 52 -5.28 -48.37 -46.55
CA VAL A 52 -6.11 -48.82 -47.68
C VAL A 52 -5.40 -50.00 -48.37
N GLY A 53 -6.09 -51.15 -48.46
CA GLY A 53 -5.64 -52.29 -49.29
C GLY A 53 -4.35 -52.98 -48.84
N SER A 54 -4.12 -53.15 -47.54
CA SER A 54 -2.86 -53.71 -47.01
C SER A 54 -2.73 -55.22 -47.24
N SER A 55 -1.67 -55.64 -47.94
CA SER A 55 -1.16 -57.03 -47.96
C SER A 55 0.22 -57.14 -47.31
N TYR A 56 0.68 -56.05 -46.67
CA TYR A 56 1.99 -55.92 -46.07
C TYR A 56 2.14 -56.73 -44.78
N THR A 57 3.05 -57.70 -44.79
CA THR A 57 3.47 -58.42 -43.59
C THR A 57 4.79 -57.85 -43.11
N ASN A 58 4.74 -56.96 -42.12
CA ASN A 58 5.94 -56.38 -41.52
C ASN A 58 6.51 -57.28 -40.41
N PRO A 59 7.73 -57.81 -40.53
CA PRO A 59 8.39 -58.52 -39.43
C PRO A 59 8.90 -57.60 -38.31
N ASP A 60 9.05 -56.29 -38.55
CA ASP A 60 9.73 -55.35 -37.66
C ASP A 60 8.80 -54.34 -36.95
N ASN A 61 7.46 -54.47 -37.05
CA ASN A 61 6.45 -53.59 -36.40
C ASN A 61 6.70 -52.08 -36.56
N LEU A 62 7.01 -51.63 -37.78
CA LEU A 62 7.26 -50.23 -38.08
C LEU A 62 6.03 -49.34 -37.79
N ALA A 63 6.27 -48.24 -37.07
CA ALA A 63 5.24 -47.31 -36.61
C ALA A 63 5.71 -45.85 -36.73
N PHE A 64 4.74 -44.93 -36.76
CA PHE A 64 5.00 -43.52 -36.45
C PHE A 64 5.13 -43.33 -34.95
N GLN A 65 6.23 -42.70 -34.52
CA GLN A 65 6.53 -42.46 -33.09
C GLN A 65 6.63 -40.97 -32.74
N GLU A 66 6.63 -40.10 -33.74
CA GLU A 66 6.71 -38.65 -33.59
C GLU A 66 5.78 -37.98 -34.60
N ILE A 67 5.01 -36.99 -34.16
CA ILE A 67 4.26 -36.08 -35.02
C ILE A 67 4.76 -34.65 -34.74
N LYS A 68 5.09 -33.90 -35.79
CA LYS A 68 5.37 -32.46 -35.70
C LYS A 68 4.32 -31.69 -36.48
N ILE A 69 3.65 -30.77 -35.80
CA ILE A 69 2.57 -29.94 -36.36
C ILE A 69 3.09 -28.51 -36.46
N PHE A 70 3.16 -27.99 -37.68
CA PHE A 70 3.61 -26.63 -37.99
C PHE A 70 2.42 -25.69 -38.11
N GLY A 71 2.60 -24.43 -37.67
CA GLY A 71 1.57 -23.40 -37.77
C GLY A 71 0.46 -23.53 -36.73
N THR A 72 0.71 -24.23 -35.62
CA THR A 72 -0.30 -24.49 -34.58
C THR A 72 -0.02 -23.73 -33.27
N ARG A 73 -0.97 -23.79 -32.33
CA ARG A 73 -0.85 -23.31 -30.95
C ARG A 73 -0.36 -24.44 -30.03
N ALA A 74 -0.16 -24.14 -28.74
CA ALA A 74 0.08 -25.19 -27.76
C ALA A 74 -1.10 -26.18 -27.78
N LEU A 75 -0.77 -27.48 -27.75
CA LEU A 75 -1.77 -28.54 -27.82
C LEU A 75 -1.97 -29.15 -26.45
N TYR A 76 -3.23 -29.40 -26.11
CA TYR A 76 -3.63 -29.98 -24.83
C TYR A 76 -4.51 -31.21 -25.09
N ASN A 77 -4.69 -32.03 -24.05
CA ASN A 77 -5.60 -33.18 -24.07
C ASN A 77 -5.38 -34.11 -25.27
N VAL A 78 -4.12 -34.35 -25.65
CA VAL A 78 -3.80 -35.20 -26.80
C VAL A 78 -4.19 -36.64 -26.49
N THR A 79 -5.14 -37.16 -27.26
CA THR A 79 -5.63 -38.54 -27.12
C THR A 79 -5.43 -39.31 -28.42
N VAL A 80 -5.14 -40.61 -28.30
CA VAL A 80 -4.97 -41.51 -29.45
C VAL A 80 -6.05 -42.58 -29.40
N LYS A 81 -6.83 -42.72 -30.47
CA LYS A 81 -7.82 -43.78 -30.66
C LYS A 81 -7.30 -44.77 -31.70
N HIS A 82 -7.39 -46.06 -31.41
CA HIS A 82 -7.11 -47.15 -32.36
C HIS A 82 -8.43 -47.79 -32.76
N ASN A 83 -8.77 -47.75 -34.06
CA ASN A 83 -10.05 -48.19 -34.61
C ASN A 83 -11.28 -47.64 -33.84
N GLY A 84 -11.22 -46.36 -33.45
CA GLY A 84 -12.29 -45.66 -32.73
C GLY A 84 -12.33 -45.88 -31.21
N VAL A 85 -11.46 -46.74 -30.64
CA VAL A 85 -11.37 -46.98 -29.20
C VAL A 85 -10.13 -46.28 -28.62
N ILE A 86 -10.27 -45.59 -27.49
CA ILE A 86 -9.15 -44.91 -26.81
C ILE A 86 -8.04 -45.92 -26.49
N SER A 87 -6.83 -45.61 -26.94
CA SER A 87 -5.62 -46.40 -26.71
C SER A 87 -5.02 -46.07 -25.33
N GLN A 88 -4.26 -47.00 -24.75
CA GLN A 88 -3.51 -46.77 -23.50
C GLN A 88 -2.20 -45.98 -23.68
N MET A 89 -1.98 -45.38 -24.86
CA MET A 89 -0.83 -44.52 -25.10
C MET A 89 -0.91 -43.26 -24.23
N SER A 90 0.23 -42.74 -23.80
CA SER A 90 0.34 -41.50 -23.01
C SER A 90 1.21 -40.48 -23.77
N PRO A 91 0.63 -39.76 -24.74
CA PRO A 91 1.38 -38.84 -25.59
C PRO A 91 2.04 -37.72 -24.76
N GLN A 92 3.28 -37.38 -25.09
CA GLN A 92 4.01 -36.25 -24.51
C GLN A 92 4.05 -35.12 -25.54
N VAL A 93 3.68 -33.91 -25.11
CA VAL A 93 3.58 -32.74 -25.99
C VAL A 93 4.61 -31.70 -25.60
N THR A 94 5.33 -31.18 -26.58
CA THR A 94 6.15 -29.96 -26.43
C THR A 94 5.73 -28.93 -27.48
N TYR A 95 5.77 -27.65 -27.13
CA TYR A 95 5.40 -26.55 -28.03
C TYR A 95 6.49 -25.48 -28.04
N ASP A 96 6.93 -25.10 -29.24
CA ASP A 96 7.78 -23.93 -29.45
C ASP A 96 6.91 -22.74 -29.92
N PRO A 97 6.70 -21.73 -29.06
CA PRO A 97 5.86 -20.57 -29.40
C PRO A 97 6.47 -19.66 -30.46
N ASN A 98 7.81 -19.64 -30.59
CA ASN A 98 8.50 -18.80 -31.58
C ASN A 98 8.36 -19.40 -32.98
N MET A 99 8.50 -20.72 -33.09
CA MET A 99 8.38 -21.42 -34.36
C MET A 99 6.93 -21.81 -34.69
N LYS A 100 6.01 -21.74 -33.71
CA LYS A 100 4.63 -22.26 -33.80
C LYS A 100 4.60 -23.74 -34.18
N VAL A 101 5.44 -24.54 -33.52
CA VAL A 101 5.56 -25.98 -33.77
C VAL A 101 5.24 -26.75 -32.52
N ALA A 102 4.27 -27.67 -32.62
CA ALA A 102 3.98 -28.66 -31.59
C ALA A 102 4.57 -30.01 -31.97
N ILE A 103 5.15 -30.71 -30.99
CA ILE A 103 5.73 -32.05 -31.16
C ILE A 103 5.00 -33.01 -30.22
N ILE A 104 4.46 -34.09 -30.79
CA ILE A 104 3.81 -35.18 -30.05
C ILE A 104 4.72 -36.41 -30.12
N MET A 105 5.10 -36.92 -28.96
CA MET A 105 5.94 -38.11 -28.78
C MET A 105 5.22 -39.14 -27.90
N GLY A 106 5.79 -40.34 -27.74
CA GLY A 106 5.21 -41.40 -26.89
C GLY A 106 4.01 -42.12 -27.52
N ILE A 107 3.91 -42.06 -28.85
CA ILE A 107 2.87 -42.72 -29.66
C ILE A 107 3.47 -43.90 -30.43
N GLN A 108 2.62 -44.83 -30.88
CA GLN A 108 3.04 -45.94 -31.72
C GLN A 108 1.94 -46.28 -32.74
N LEU A 109 1.91 -45.57 -33.88
CA LEU A 109 0.88 -45.74 -34.90
C LEU A 109 1.37 -46.71 -35.99
N LEU A 110 0.89 -47.96 -35.96
CA LEU A 110 1.29 -49.00 -36.90
C LEU A 110 0.71 -48.77 -38.31
N LEU A 111 1.54 -48.95 -39.35
CA LEU A 111 1.18 -48.67 -40.76
C LEU A 111 -0.05 -49.40 -41.31
N LYS A 112 -0.46 -50.54 -40.73
CA LYS A 112 -1.59 -51.35 -41.24
C LYS A 112 -2.92 -51.05 -40.54
N GLU A 113 -2.89 -50.19 -39.53
CA GLU A 113 -4.00 -49.97 -38.60
C GLU A 113 -4.52 -48.54 -38.73
N SER A 114 -5.77 -48.33 -38.32
CA SER A 114 -6.38 -47.01 -38.37
C SER A 114 -6.33 -46.35 -37.00
N TYR A 115 -5.83 -45.11 -36.97
CA TYR A 115 -5.69 -44.33 -35.75
C TYR A 115 -6.25 -42.93 -35.94
N THR A 116 -6.81 -42.38 -34.86
CA THR A 116 -7.17 -40.97 -34.77
C THR A 116 -6.39 -40.35 -33.61
N VAL A 117 -5.70 -39.23 -33.84
CA VAL A 117 -5.04 -38.44 -32.80
C VAL A 117 -5.79 -37.11 -32.67
N GLU A 118 -6.39 -36.85 -31.52
CA GLU A 118 -7.19 -35.65 -31.25
C GLU A 118 -6.48 -34.75 -30.25
N TRP A 119 -6.60 -33.43 -30.38
CA TRP A 119 -6.05 -32.45 -29.45
C TRP A 119 -6.96 -31.22 -29.28
N ASP A 120 -6.71 -30.46 -28.21
CA ASP A 120 -7.33 -29.16 -27.93
C ASP A 120 -6.30 -28.04 -28.11
N ASP A 121 -6.73 -26.87 -28.59
CA ASP A 121 -5.90 -25.67 -28.78
C ASP A 121 -6.55 -24.38 -28.25
N SER A 122 -7.56 -24.53 -27.37
CA SER A 122 -8.26 -23.44 -26.69
C SER A 122 -7.35 -22.72 -25.67
N ILE A 123 -7.62 -21.42 -25.46
CA ILE A 123 -6.92 -20.61 -24.44
C ILE A 123 -7.51 -21.00 -23.07
N ARG A 124 -6.63 -21.39 -22.14
CA ARG A 124 -7.04 -21.72 -20.77
C ARG A 124 -7.77 -20.55 -20.13
N ASP A 125 -8.78 -20.83 -19.31
CA ASP A 125 -9.61 -19.80 -18.66
C ASP A 125 -8.76 -18.77 -17.92
N GLU A 126 -7.67 -19.18 -17.26
CA GLU A 126 -6.79 -18.26 -16.51
C GLU A 126 -5.94 -17.36 -17.42
N GLU A 127 -5.73 -17.75 -18.68
CA GLU A 127 -4.96 -16.97 -19.67
C GLU A 127 -5.83 -15.96 -20.44
N LYS A 128 -7.17 -16.03 -20.29
CA LYS A 128 -8.09 -15.11 -20.95
C LYS A 128 -7.94 -13.71 -20.38
N ILE A 129 -7.48 -12.78 -21.21
CA ILE A 129 -7.46 -11.34 -20.88
C ILE A 129 -8.78 -10.72 -21.34
N ASP A 130 -9.50 -10.09 -20.41
CA ASP A 130 -10.80 -9.47 -20.65
C ASP A 130 -10.73 -8.37 -21.72
N CYS A 131 -11.49 -8.58 -22.80
CA CYS A 131 -11.61 -7.67 -23.93
C CYS A 131 -12.76 -6.68 -23.82
N TYR A 132 -13.71 -6.89 -22.89
CA TYR A 132 -14.86 -6.00 -22.69
C TYR A 132 -15.09 -5.65 -21.21
N PRO A 133 -14.12 -4.98 -20.56
CA PRO A 133 -14.23 -4.55 -19.16
C PRO A 133 -15.11 -3.32 -18.94
N ASP A 134 -15.72 -2.81 -20.00
CA ASP A 134 -16.50 -1.58 -20.09
C ASP A 134 -17.70 -1.58 -19.13
N GLN A 135 -18.40 -0.44 -19.08
CA GLN A 135 -19.55 -0.30 -18.20
C GLN A 135 -20.77 -1.05 -18.71
N ASP A 136 -20.98 -1.04 -20.03
CA ASP A 136 -22.08 -1.76 -20.66
C ASP A 136 -21.82 -3.26 -20.64
N ALA A 137 -22.88 -4.05 -20.54
CA ALA A 137 -22.78 -5.49 -20.57
C ALA A 137 -22.17 -5.97 -21.90
N ALA A 138 -21.17 -6.85 -21.80
CA ALA A 138 -20.58 -7.49 -22.96
C ALA A 138 -21.62 -8.39 -23.67
N SER A 139 -21.54 -8.44 -24.99
CA SER A 139 -22.35 -9.33 -25.83
C SER A 139 -21.46 -9.98 -26.88
N GLU A 140 -21.89 -11.11 -27.45
CA GLU A 140 -21.16 -11.75 -28.54
C GLU A 140 -20.89 -10.76 -29.69
N ALA A 141 -21.91 -10.00 -30.11
CA ALA A 141 -21.76 -9.02 -31.19
C ALA A 141 -20.78 -7.90 -30.86
N SER A 142 -20.84 -7.32 -29.65
CA SER A 142 -19.92 -6.26 -29.24
C SER A 142 -18.49 -6.78 -29.02
N CYS A 143 -18.34 -8.04 -28.65
CA CYS A 143 -17.06 -8.72 -28.54
C CYS A 143 -16.40 -8.96 -29.91
N THR A 144 -17.14 -9.55 -30.85
CA THR A 144 -16.63 -9.81 -32.20
C THR A 144 -16.31 -8.52 -32.95
N ALA A 145 -17.05 -7.43 -32.70
CA ALA A 145 -16.74 -6.10 -33.25
C ALA A 145 -15.36 -5.57 -32.83
N ARG A 146 -14.78 -6.06 -31.73
CA ARG A 146 -13.41 -5.76 -31.27
C ARG A 146 -12.34 -6.71 -31.80
N GLY A 147 -12.72 -7.69 -32.61
CA GLY A 147 -11.81 -8.75 -33.06
C GLY A 147 -11.41 -9.73 -31.96
N CYS A 148 -12.25 -9.84 -30.92
CA CYS A 148 -12.11 -10.75 -29.79
C CYS A 148 -13.04 -11.96 -29.94
N ILE A 149 -12.82 -13.00 -29.11
CA ILE A 149 -13.65 -14.21 -29.10
C ILE A 149 -14.62 -14.15 -27.93
N TRP A 150 -15.87 -14.53 -28.20
CA TRP A 150 -16.90 -14.78 -27.20
C TRP A 150 -16.99 -16.28 -26.91
N GLU A 151 -16.80 -16.66 -25.66
CA GLU A 151 -16.97 -18.03 -25.18
C GLU A 151 -17.54 -17.98 -23.76
N GLU A 152 -18.75 -18.51 -23.57
CA GLU A 152 -19.36 -18.58 -22.24
C GLU A 152 -18.57 -19.55 -21.34
N SER A 153 -18.31 -19.13 -20.11
CA SER A 153 -17.72 -19.99 -19.08
C SER A 153 -18.67 -20.15 -17.89
N SER A 154 -18.65 -21.36 -17.33
CA SER A 154 -19.32 -21.65 -16.05
C SER A 154 -18.48 -21.26 -14.83
N SER A 155 -17.21 -20.93 -15.05
CA SER A 155 -16.27 -20.49 -14.02
C SER A 155 -16.50 -19.02 -13.68
N SER A 156 -16.74 -18.73 -12.39
CA SER A 156 -16.95 -17.36 -11.92
C SER A 156 -15.73 -16.47 -12.21
N GLY A 157 -15.96 -15.28 -12.73
CA GLY A 157 -14.93 -14.26 -12.97
C GLY A 157 -14.21 -14.39 -14.32
N VAL A 158 -14.27 -15.54 -14.99
CA VAL A 158 -13.65 -15.73 -16.31
C VAL A 158 -14.37 -14.86 -17.36
N PRO A 159 -13.65 -14.04 -18.13
CA PRO A 159 -14.27 -13.15 -19.10
C PRO A 159 -14.81 -13.93 -20.31
N TYR A 160 -16.08 -13.70 -20.64
CA TYR A 160 -16.69 -14.31 -21.84
C TYR A 160 -16.09 -13.73 -23.11
N CYS A 161 -15.76 -12.44 -23.12
CA CYS A 161 -15.08 -11.79 -24.22
C CYS A 161 -13.59 -11.65 -23.94
N TYR A 162 -12.72 -12.29 -24.72
CA TYR A 162 -11.28 -12.27 -24.47
C TYR A 162 -10.43 -12.08 -25.73
N PHE A 163 -9.20 -11.59 -25.53
CA PHE A 163 -8.26 -11.33 -26.61
C PHE A 163 -7.68 -12.61 -27.22
N VAL A 164 -7.57 -12.62 -28.55
CA VAL A 164 -6.82 -13.64 -29.30
C VAL A 164 -5.82 -13.08 -30.30
N ASN A 165 -5.83 -11.76 -30.49
CA ASN A 165 -4.98 -11.03 -31.42
C ASN A 165 -4.28 -9.87 -30.70
N GLU A 166 -3.09 -9.52 -31.16
CA GLU A 166 -2.37 -8.33 -30.71
C GLU A 166 -2.71 -7.11 -31.58
N LEU A 167 -2.74 -5.93 -30.96
CA LEU A 167 -3.05 -4.67 -31.65
C LEU A 167 -1.80 -3.86 -32.05
N TYR A 168 -0.70 -4.07 -31.34
CA TYR A 168 0.57 -3.36 -31.55
C TYR A 168 1.68 -4.33 -31.89
N SER A 169 2.67 -3.87 -32.65
CA SER A 169 3.95 -4.55 -32.88
C SER A 169 5.11 -3.67 -32.46
N VAL A 170 6.16 -4.29 -31.95
CA VAL A 170 7.41 -3.61 -31.64
C VAL A 170 8.41 -3.75 -32.78
N SER A 171 9.22 -2.72 -32.99
CA SER A 171 10.30 -2.67 -33.98
C SER A 171 11.46 -1.84 -33.42
N ASN A 172 12.60 -1.83 -34.12
CA ASN A 172 13.78 -1.03 -33.76
C ASN A 172 14.20 -1.18 -32.29
N VAL A 173 14.31 -2.43 -31.83
CA VAL A 173 14.74 -2.73 -30.46
C VAL A 173 16.26 -2.53 -30.35
N GLU A 174 16.68 -1.62 -29.48
CA GLU A 174 18.09 -1.29 -29.28
C GLU A 174 18.45 -1.38 -27.79
N TYR A 175 19.63 -1.94 -27.50
CA TYR A 175 20.17 -2.07 -26.15
C TYR A 175 21.50 -1.32 -26.06
N TYR A 176 21.61 -0.46 -25.05
CA TYR A 176 22.81 0.25 -24.68
C TYR A 176 23.19 -0.12 -23.23
N SER A 177 24.30 0.43 -22.72
CA SER A 177 24.78 0.10 -21.38
C SER A 177 23.76 0.44 -20.28
N ASN A 178 23.12 1.61 -20.40
CA ASN A 178 22.29 2.21 -19.35
C ASN A 178 20.81 2.38 -19.76
N VAL A 179 20.48 2.05 -21.01
CA VAL A 179 19.16 2.27 -21.59
C VAL A 179 18.82 1.19 -22.61
N ALA A 180 17.56 0.79 -22.70
CA ALA A 180 17.02 0.07 -23.85
C ALA A 180 15.84 0.86 -24.44
N THR A 181 15.65 0.79 -25.75
CA THR A 181 14.58 1.52 -26.45
C THR A 181 13.95 0.65 -27.51
N ALA A 182 12.68 0.90 -27.80
CA ALA A 182 11.99 0.30 -28.93
C ALA A 182 10.86 1.19 -29.44
N ASN A 183 10.54 1.05 -30.73
CA ASN A 183 9.38 1.69 -31.33
C ASN A 183 8.19 0.72 -31.27
N ILE A 184 7.02 1.20 -30.87
CA ILE A 184 5.80 0.40 -30.83
C ILE A 184 4.79 1.05 -31.77
N SER A 185 4.29 0.29 -32.74
CA SER A 185 3.39 0.79 -33.78
C SER A 185 2.10 -0.01 -33.82
N LEU A 186 0.98 0.68 -33.98
CA LEU A 186 -0.34 0.07 -34.15
C LEU A 186 -0.37 -0.74 -35.45
N LYS A 187 -0.83 -1.99 -35.37
CA LYS A 187 -1.00 -2.85 -36.54
C LYS A 187 -2.19 -2.38 -37.37
N PRO A 188 -2.10 -2.38 -38.72
CA PRO A 188 -3.26 -2.19 -39.57
C PRO A 188 -4.28 -3.29 -39.30
N SER A 189 -5.43 -2.92 -38.74
CA SER A 189 -6.51 -3.84 -38.40
C SER A 189 -7.86 -3.14 -38.53
N PRO A 190 -8.93 -3.83 -38.98
CA PRO A 190 -10.27 -3.27 -38.95
C PRO A 190 -10.75 -2.94 -37.52
N TYR A 191 -10.11 -3.55 -36.51
CA TYR A 191 -10.48 -3.41 -35.09
C TYR A 191 -9.70 -2.31 -34.36
N SER A 192 -8.75 -1.64 -35.01
CA SER A 192 -7.87 -0.65 -34.37
C SER A 192 -8.62 0.51 -33.69
N ASN A 193 -9.83 0.84 -34.17
CA ASN A 193 -10.68 1.90 -33.61
C ASN A 193 -11.89 1.36 -32.81
N ALA A 194 -11.94 0.05 -32.52
CA ALA A 194 -13.07 -0.59 -31.84
C ALA A 194 -13.00 -0.52 -30.30
N PHE A 195 -11.87 -0.06 -29.75
CA PHE A 195 -11.63 0.09 -28.32
C PHE A 195 -11.90 1.53 -27.86
N PRO A 196 -12.15 1.77 -26.55
CA PRO A 196 -12.44 3.10 -26.02
C PRO A 196 -11.37 4.13 -26.40
N SER A 197 -11.79 5.33 -26.82
CA SER A 197 -10.93 6.44 -27.25
C SER A 197 -10.11 6.20 -28.53
N THR A 198 -9.54 7.26 -29.10
CA THR A 198 -8.72 7.21 -30.32
C THR A 198 -7.35 6.57 -30.03
N PRO A 199 -6.88 5.59 -30.83
CA PRO A 199 -5.58 4.95 -30.64
C PRO A 199 -4.41 5.88 -30.97
N VAL A 200 -3.32 5.74 -30.22
CA VAL A 200 -2.05 6.41 -30.51
C VAL A 200 -1.21 5.50 -31.40
N ASN A 201 -0.96 5.92 -32.64
CA ASN A 201 -0.40 5.05 -33.67
C ASN A 201 1.07 4.68 -33.47
N GLN A 202 1.86 5.61 -32.94
CA GLN A 202 3.30 5.47 -32.74
C GLN A 202 3.62 5.77 -31.29
N LEU A 203 4.30 4.85 -30.63
CA LEU A 203 4.72 4.94 -29.24
C LEU A 203 6.21 4.64 -29.15
N GLN A 204 6.82 5.13 -28.09
CA GLN A 204 8.20 4.82 -27.76
C GLN A 204 8.25 4.14 -26.39
N LEU A 205 8.93 2.99 -26.33
CA LEU A 205 9.35 2.37 -25.09
C LEU A 205 10.77 2.82 -24.78
N ARG A 206 11.00 3.31 -23.56
CA ARG A 206 12.32 3.61 -23.03
C ARG A 206 12.49 2.97 -21.66
N VAL A 207 13.50 2.12 -21.51
CA VAL A 207 13.89 1.47 -20.26
C VAL A 207 15.19 2.10 -19.78
N ILE A 208 15.23 2.63 -18.55
CA ILE A 208 16.41 3.28 -17.96
C ILE A 208 16.87 2.46 -16.75
N TYR A 209 18.16 2.13 -16.71
CA TYR A 209 18.78 1.38 -15.62
C TYR A 209 19.36 2.34 -14.58
N HIS A 210 18.49 2.97 -13.78
CA HIS A 210 18.88 4.02 -12.83
C HIS A 210 19.94 3.56 -11.84
N LYS A 211 19.67 2.44 -11.15
CA LYS A 211 20.56 1.82 -10.17
C LYS A 211 20.64 0.32 -10.39
N ASN A 212 21.53 -0.37 -9.68
CA ASN A 212 21.65 -1.83 -9.77
C ASN A 212 20.40 -2.56 -9.25
N GLU A 213 19.64 -1.89 -8.41
CA GLU A 213 18.47 -2.36 -7.69
C GLU A 213 17.16 -1.65 -8.10
N MET A 214 17.22 -0.72 -9.05
CA MET A 214 16.06 0.05 -9.52
C MET A 214 16.15 0.33 -11.02
N LEU A 215 15.05 0.08 -11.74
CA LEU A 215 14.87 0.53 -13.12
C LEU A 215 13.56 1.29 -13.31
N GLN A 216 13.48 2.01 -14.43
CA GLN A 216 12.26 2.61 -14.93
C GLN A 216 11.99 2.10 -16.35
N PHE A 217 10.74 1.82 -16.71
CA PHE A 217 10.36 1.72 -18.11
C PHE A 217 9.12 2.55 -18.40
N LYS A 218 9.20 3.31 -19.49
CA LYS A 218 8.19 4.27 -19.89
C LYS A 218 7.69 3.96 -21.30
N ILE A 219 6.38 3.95 -21.50
CA ILE A 219 5.73 3.91 -22.81
C ILE A 219 4.91 5.19 -22.99
N TYR A 220 5.26 5.98 -24.00
CA TYR A 220 4.71 7.31 -24.25
C TYR A 220 4.55 7.60 -25.76
N ASP A 221 3.82 8.68 -26.08
CA ASP A 221 3.72 9.20 -27.45
C ASP A 221 4.92 10.11 -27.74
N PRO A 222 5.81 9.77 -28.69
CA PRO A 222 6.97 10.61 -29.03
C PRO A 222 6.59 11.85 -29.87
N ASN A 223 5.37 11.90 -30.43
CA ASN A 223 4.92 12.99 -31.32
C ASN A 223 4.10 14.06 -30.60
N HIS A 224 3.47 13.71 -29.48
CA HIS A 224 2.66 14.64 -28.68
C HIS A 224 2.99 14.47 -27.20
N SER A 225 3.22 15.59 -26.51
CA SER A 225 3.37 15.59 -25.07
C SER A 225 2.03 15.22 -24.41
N ARG A 226 2.02 14.09 -23.72
CA ARG A 226 0.90 13.63 -22.90
C ARG A 226 1.11 14.08 -21.46
N TYR A 227 0.04 14.07 -20.67
CA TYR A 227 0.14 14.33 -19.24
C TYR A 227 1.09 13.31 -18.56
N GLU A 228 2.03 13.82 -17.77
CA GLU A 228 2.91 13.06 -16.88
C GLU A 228 2.74 13.62 -15.47
N VAL A 229 2.82 12.75 -14.46
CA VAL A 229 2.54 13.11 -13.07
C VAL A 229 3.60 14.12 -12.56
N PRO A 230 3.20 15.31 -12.09
CA PRO A 230 4.12 16.40 -11.71
C PRO A 230 4.63 16.28 -10.25
N VAL A 231 4.78 15.06 -9.75
CA VAL A 231 5.27 14.79 -8.40
C VAL A 231 6.78 14.53 -8.47
N PRO A 232 7.62 15.33 -7.79
CA PRO A 232 9.07 15.15 -7.84
C PRO A 232 9.54 13.81 -7.27
N LEU A 233 10.43 13.13 -7.99
CA LEU A 233 11.07 11.87 -7.57
C LEU A 233 12.58 12.05 -7.42
N ASN A 234 13.20 11.36 -6.47
CA ASN A 234 14.65 11.36 -6.27
C ASN A 234 15.30 10.33 -7.20
N ILE A 235 15.61 10.76 -8.43
CA ILE A 235 16.28 9.94 -9.44
C ILE A 235 17.73 10.43 -9.57
N PRO A 236 18.74 9.55 -9.72
CA PRO A 236 20.10 9.97 -10.05
C PRO A 236 20.15 10.81 -11.34
N ASP A 237 20.93 11.89 -11.35
CA ASP A 237 21.06 12.78 -12.53
C ASP A 237 21.51 11.99 -13.78
N ASP A 238 22.43 11.05 -13.60
CA ASP A 238 22.87 10.09 -14.61
C ASP A 238 22.64 8.66 -14.10
N PRO A 239 22.28 7.69 -14.96
CA PRO A 239 22.17 6.29 -14.56
C PRO A 239 23.50 5.76 -14.02
N ILE A 240 23.49 5.27 -12.78
CA ILE A 240 24.68 4.76 -12.07
C ILE A 240 24.79 3.24 -12.06
N SER A 241 23.87 2.53 -12.73
CA SER A 241 23.93 1.06 -12.82
C SER A 241 25.13 0.60 -13.64
N THR A 242 25.79 -0.47 -13.18
CA THR A 242 26.87 -1.16 -13.91
C THR A 242 26.37 -2.52 -14.39
N ARG A 243 26.78 -2.96 -15.59
CA ARG A 243 26.31 -4.23 -16.17
C ARG A 243 26.59 -5.44 -15.27
N ASP A 244 27.72 -5.42 -14.58
CA ASP A 244 28.19 -6.52 -13.75
C ASP A 244 27.43 -6.60 -12.42
N ASP A 245 27.19 -5.46 -11.76
CA ASP A 245 26.53 -5.42 -10.44
C ASP A 245 25.01 -5.26 -10.50
N ARG A 246 24.44 -4.91 -11.67
CA ARG A 246 22.99 -4.82 -11.87
C ARG A 246 22.33 -6.14 -11.48
N LEU A 247 21.28 -6.06 -10.67
CA LEU A 247 20.57 -7.23 -10.11
C LEU A 247 19.51 -7.81 -11.06
N TYR A 248 19.26 -7.15 -12.18
CA TYR A 248 18.20 -7.48 -13.12
C TYR A 248 18.68 -7.42 -14.58
N ASP A 249 17.98 -8.14 -15.44
CA ASP A 249 18.08 -8.02 -16.90
C ASP A 249 16.70 -7.72 -17.48
N VAL A 250 16.68 -7.03 -18.63
CA VAL A 250 15.46 -6.64 -19.32
C VAL A 250 15.51 -7.15 -20.76
N LEU A 251 14.41 -7.76 -21.21
CA LEU A 251 14.22 -8.24 -22.58
C LEU A 251 12.94 -7.64 -23.16
N ILE A 252 13.04 -7.03 -24.34
CA ILE A 252 11.93 -6.55 -25.14
C ILE A 252 11.58 -7.63 -26.17
N LYS A 253 10.48 -8.34 -25.93
CA LYS A 253 9.97 -9.43 -26.75
C LYS A 253 9.06 -8.90 -27.86
N GLN A 254 9.05 -9.58 -29.01
CA GLN A 254 8.48 -9.02 -30.25
C GLN A 254 7.12 -9.56 -30.68
N ASN A 255 6.80 -10.84 -30.43
CA ASN A 255 5.57 -11.48 -30.92
C ASN A 255 4.91 -12.36 -29.83
N PRO A 256 3.90 -11.87 -29.09
CA PRO A 256 3.47 -10.48 -29.07
C PRO A 256 4.50 -9.55 -28.42
N PHE A 257 4.32 -8.24 -28.58
CA PHE A 257 5.10 -7.24 -27.82
C PHE A 257 5.02 -7.53 -26.32
N GLY A 258 6.16 -7.47 -25.63
CA GLY A 258 6.22 -7.54 -24.17
C GLY A 258 7.55 -7.07 -23.61
N VAL A 259 7.53 -6.56 -22.38
CA VAL A 259 8.72 -6.29 -21.58
C VAL A 259 8.82 -7.42 -20.56
N GLU A 260 9.98 -8.08 -20.51
CA GLU A 260 10.32 -9.06 -19.50
C GLU A 260 11.44 -8.50 -18.62
N ILE A 261 11.23 -8.48 -17.31
CA ILE A 261 12.25 -8.11 -16.32
C ILE A 261 12.54 -9.35 -15.50
N ARG A 262 13.83 -9.67 -15.36
CA ARG A 262 14.29 -10.90 -14.70
C ARG A 262 15.32 -10.58 -13.64
N ARG A 263 15.17 -11.18 -12.46
CA ARG A 263 16.20 -11.18 -11.42
C ARG A 263 17.38 -12.04 -11.89
N LYS A 264 18.58 -11.46 -11.94
CA LYS A 264 19.78 -12.15 -12.45
C LYS A 264 20.25 -13.29 -11.55
N SER A 265 20.12 -13.14 -10.24
CA SER A 265 20.65 -14.11 -9.27
C SER A 265 19.95 -15.46 -9.33
N THR A 266 18.64 -15.47 -9.62
CA THR A 266 17.79 -16.67 -9.56
C THR A 266 17.23 -17.06 -10.93
N GLY A 267 17.14 -16.11 -11.86
CA GLY A 267 16.42 -16.27 -13.12
C GLY A 267 14.91 -16.05 -13.02
N THR A 268 14.38 -15.67 -11.85
CA THR A 268 12.95 -15.37 -11.65
C THR A 268 12.52 -14.20 -12.54
N VAL A 269 11.44 -14.38 -13.29
CA VAL A 269 10.83 -13.32 -14.10
C VAL A 269 9.83 -12.56 -13.23
N ILE A 270 10.17 -11.34 -12.84
CA ILE A 270 9.35 -10.51 -11.93
C ILE A 270 8.32 -9.67 -12.67
N TRP A 271 8.54 -9.42 -13.96
CA TRP A 271 7.61 -8.74 -14.84
C TRP A 271 7.62 -9.44 -16.19
N ASP A 272 6.45 -9.76 -16.74
CA ASP A 272 6.32 -10.27 -18.11
C ASP A 272 5.02 -9.77 -18.73
N SER A 273 5.12 -8.70 -19.51
CA SER A 273 3.97 -8.15 -20.23
C SER A 273 3.73 -8.80 -21.58
N GLN A 274 4.33 -9.96 -21.86
CA GLN A 274 4.04 -10.74 -23.07
C GLN A 274 2.70 -11.50 -22.93
N LEU A 275 1.66 -10.73 -22.70
CA LEU A 275 0.26 -11.12 -22.66
C LEU A 275 -0.50 -10.28 -23.71
N LEU A 276 -1.63 -10.80 -24.18
CA LEU A 276 -2.47 -10.05 -25.11
C LEU A 276 -3.19 -8.89 -24.42
N GLY A 277 -3.85 -8.04 -25.22
CA GLY A 277 -4.67 -6.94 -24.73
C GLY A 277 -3.95 -5.61 -24.54
N PHE A 278 -2.64 -5.50 -24.79
CA PHE A 278 -1.98 -4.18 -24.77
C PHE A 278 -2.71 -3.19 -25.68
N THR A 279 -3.09 -2.03 -25.12
CA THR A 279 -3.86 -0.99 -25.80
C THR A 279 -3.41 0.37 -25.30
N PHE A 280 -3.28 1.34 -26.20
CA PHE A 280 -2.84 2.68 -25.85
C PHE A 280 -3.61 3.70 -26.70
N ASN A 281 -4.70 4.18 -26.12
CA ASN A 281 -5.58 5.19 -26.67
C ASN A 281 -5.55 6.43 -25.78
N ASP A 282 -5.97 7.57 -26.31
CA ASP A 282 -5.85 8.86 -25.62
C ASP A 282 -6.45 8.87 -24.20
N MET A 283 -7.61 8.26 -24.01
CA MET A 283 -8.31 8.13 -22.73
C MET A 283 -8.52 6.67 -22.29
N PHE A 284 -7.70 5.74 -22.77
CA PHE A 284 -7.73 4.34 -22.34
C PHE A 284 -6.41 3.63 -22.64
N ILE A 285 -5.70 3.22 -21.58
CA ILE A 285 -4.44 2.50 -21.68
C ILE A 285 -4.54 1.23 -20.87
N ARG A 286 -4.13 0.09 -21.46
CA ARG A 286 -4.11 -1.21 -20.81
C ARG A 286 -2.78 -1.91 -21.01
N ILE A 287 -2.23 -2.45 -19.91
CA ILE A 287 -1.07 -3.33 -19.91
C ILE A 287 -1.26 -4.42 -18.87
N SER A 288 -0.86 -5.64 -19.19
CA SER A 288 -0.92 -6.79 -18.29
C SER A 288 0.49 -7.29 -17.98
N THR A 289 0.67 -7.97 -16.86
CA THR A 289 1.89 -8.70 -16.54
C THR A 289 1.56 -10.03 -15.86
N ARG A 290 2.34 -11.07 -16.16
CA ARG A 290 2.41 -12.25 -15.29
C ARG A 290 3.13 -11.88 -14.00
N LEU A 291 2.72 -12.50 -12.91
CA LEU A 291 3.34 -12.34 -11.59
C LEU A 291 4.25 -13.56 -11.31
N PRO A 292 5.37 -13.39 -10.59
CA PRO A 292 6.28 -14.50 -10.30
C PRO A 292 5.72 -15.50 -9.28
N SER A 293 4.68 -15.12 -8.53
CA SER A 293 4.02 -15.95 -7.52
C SER A 293 2.58 -15.50 -7.28
N THR A 294 1.89 -16.14 -6.34
CA THR A 294 0.55 -15.75 -5.89
C THR A 294 0.53 -14.72 -4.74
N TYR A 295 1.69 -14.21 -4.31
CA TYR A 295 1.83 -13.39 -3.10
C TYR A 295 2.08 -11.92 -3.44
N ILE A 296 0.99 -11.15 -3.51
CA ILE A 296 0.99 -9.71 -3.80
C ILE A 296 0.37 -8.94 -2.64
N TYR A 297 0.95 -7.78 -2.34
CA TYR A 297 0.55 -6.87 -1.26
C TYR A 297 0.60 -5.42 -1.76
N GLY A 298 -0.30 -4.56 -1.29
CA GLY A 298 -0.40 -3.16 -1.72
C GLY A 298 -1.64 -2.89 -2.57
N PHE A 299 -1.56 -1.89 -3.46
CA PHE A 299 -2.70 -1.19 -4.03
C PHE A 299 -3.58 -0.51 -2.98
N GLY A 300 -3.97 0.73 -3.24
CA GLY A 300 -4.77 1.48 -2.29
C GLY A 300 -5.19 2.84 -2.83
N GLU A 301 -5.99 3.58 -2.11
CA GLU A 301 -6.58 3.21 -0.82
C GLU A 301 -7.94 2.53 -1.00
N THR A 302 -8.11 1.37 -0.38
CA THR A 302 -9.37 0.60 -0.37
C THR A 302 -9.35 -0.39 0.79
N GLU A 303 -10.51 -0.90 1.18
CA GLU A 303 -10.62 -1.87 2.26
C GLU A 303 -10.40 -3.30 1.72
N HIS A 304 -9.14 -3.74 1.72
CA HIS A 304 -8.82 -5.16 1.49
C HIS A 304 -9.25 -6.02 2.68
N THR A 305 -9.72 -7.24 2.39
CA THR A 305 -10.15 -8.21 3.41
C THR A 305 -8.99 -8.97 4.06
N THR A 306 -7.87 -9.03 3.37
CA THR A 306 -6.63 -9.71 3.77
C THR A 306 -5.44 -8.89 3.27
N PHE A 307 -4.30 -8.97 3.94
CA PHE A 307 -3.10 -8.24 3.49
C PHE A 307 -2.55 -8.79 2.16
N LYS A 308 -2.54 -10.12 2.02
CA LYS A 308 -2.31 -10.77 0.73
C LYS A 308 -3.55 -10.60 -0.15
N ILE A 309 -3.37 -10.09 -1.36
CA ILE A 309 -4.46 -9.88 -2.31
C ILE A 309 -4.93 -11.22 -2.90
N ASP A 310 -6.25 -11.41 -2.99
CA ASP A 310 -6.86 -12.52 -3.73
C ASP A 310 -6.75 -12.29 -5.24
N LEU A 311 -6.12 -13.24 -5.93
CA LEU A 311 -5.89 -13.16 -7.38
C LEU A 311 -7.06 -13.72 -8.21
N ASN A 312 -8.11 -14.21 -7.58
CA ASN A 312 -9.21 -14.88 -8.26
C ASN A 312 -10.24 -13.93 -8.89
N TRP A 313 -9.85 -13.25 -9.98
CA TRP A 313 -10.75 -12.39 -10.77
C TRP A 313 -11.32 -11.20 -10.00
N HIS A 314 -10.45 -10.47 -9.30
CA HIS A 314 -10.83 -9.28 -8.55
C HIS A 314 -10.35 -8.01 -9.24
N THR A 315 -11.27 -7.07 -9.46
CA THR A 315 -10.97 -5.70 -9.91
C THR A 315 -11.09 -4.72 -8.76
N TRP A 316 -10.14 -3.78 -8.68
CA TRP A 316 -10.08 -2.71 -7.67
C TRP A 316 -9.93 -1.35 -8.35
N GLY A 317 -10.88 -0.46 -8.10
CA GLY A 317 -10.85 0.91 -8.59
C GLY A 317 -9.89 1.80 -7.79
N MET A 318 -9.25 2.76 -8.46
CA MET A 318 -8.35 3.74 -7.85
C MET A 318 -8.62 5.13 -8.43
N PHE A 319 -9.21 5.98 -7.58
CA PHE A 319 -9.48 7.38 -7.82
C PHE A 319 -9.85 7.99 -6.47
N SER A 320 -9.25 9.12 -6.07
CA SER A 320 -9.51 9.70 -4.75
C SER A 320 -11.01 9.96 -4.58
N ARG A 321 -11.58 9.56 -3.45
CA ARG A 321 -13.01 9.69 -3.21
C ARG A 321 -13.34 9.70 -1.74
N ASP A 322 -14.21 10.62 -1.35
CA ASP A 322 -14.86 10.63 -0.05
C ASP A 322 -15.83 9.45 0.06
N GLU A 323 -15.26 8.31 0.43
CA GLU A 323 -15.98 7.08 0.66
C GLU A 323 -15.46 6.41 1.92
N PRO A 324 -16.33 6.14 2.91
CA PRO A 324 -16.01 5.28 4.03
C PRO A 324 -15.42 3.94 3.56
N PRO A 325 -14.44 3.35 4.27
CA PRO A 325 -13.78 2.13 3.84
C PRO A 325 -14.79 1.01 3.55
N GLY A 326 -14.62 0.35 2.41
CA GLY A 326 -15.50 -0.75 2.00
C GLY A 326 -14.91 -1.58 0.88
N TYR A 327 -15.27 -2.86 0.86
CA TYR A 327 -14.78 -3.83 -0.12
C TYR A 327 -14.98 -3.37 -1.57
N LYS A 328 -13.89 -3.33 -2.35
CA LYS A 328 -13.82 -2.89 -3.76
C LYS A 328 -14.24 -1.44 -4.03
N LYS A 329 -14.28 -0.60 -2.99
CA LYS A 329 -14.55 0.84 -3.16
C LYS A 329 -13.24 1.61 -3.18
N ASN A 330 -13.03 2.42 -4.21
CA ASN A 330 -11.97 3.43 -4.18
C ASN A 330 -12.28 4.44 -3.06
N SER A 331 -11.31 4.62 -2.16
CA SER A 331 -11.43 5.50 -0.98
C SER A 331 -10.55 6.74 -1.17
N TYR A 332 -9.94 7.25 -0.10
CA TYR A 332 -9.37 8.59 -0.06
C TYR A 332 -8.10 8.74 -0.91
N GLY A 333 -7.12 7.87 -0.72
CA GLY A 333 -5.85 7.88 -1.45
C GLY A 333 -5.81 7.05 -2.74
N VAL A 334 -4.76 7.26 -3.54
CA VAL A 334 -4.44 6.48 -4.75
C VAL A 334 -2.97 6.09 -4.74
N HIS A 335 -2.69 4.80 -4.61
CA HIS A 335 -1.37 4.18 -4.52
C HIS A 335 -1.24 3.02 -5.53
N PRO A 336 -0.85 3.30 -6.78
CA PRO A 336 -0.59 2.28 -7.81
C PRO A 336 0.75 1.56 -7.59
N TYR A 337 0.98 1.10 -6.36
CA TYR A 337 2.19 0.41 -5.93
C TYR A 337 1.85 -0.95 -5.34
N TYR A 338 2.63 -1.97 -5.70
CA TYR A 338 2.59 -3.26 -5.03
C TYR A 338 3.97 -3.82 -4.75
N MET A 339 4.03 -4.70 -3.76
CA MET A 339 5.16 -5.57 -3.48
C MET A 339 4.76 -7.02 -3.79
N GLY A 340 5.62 -7.73 -4.52
CA GLY A 340 5.47 -9.16 -4.80
C GLY A 340 6.57 -9.97 -4.11
N LEU A 341 6.20 -11.08 -3.47
CA LEU A 341 7.17 -12.09 -3.04
C LEU A 341 7.43 -13.07 -4.18
N GLU A 342 8.66 -13.51 -4.30
CA GLU A 342 9.09 -14.60 -5.17
C GLU A 342 9.07 -15.91 -4.35
N GLU A 343 8.97 -17.06 -5.04
CA GLU A 343 8.85 -18.38 -4.39
C GLU A 343 10.01 -18.74 -3.46
N ASP A 344 11.18 -18.11 -3.62
CA ASP A 344 12.38 -18.32 -2.81
C ASP A 344 12.54 -17.31 -1.66
N GLY A 345 11.55 -16.42 -1.47
CA GLY A 345 11.55 -15.38 -0.45
C GLY A 345 12.25 -14.09 -0.86
N ASN A 346 12.76 -13.99 -2.10
CA ASN A 346 13.12 -12.67 -2.64
C ASN A 346 11.86 -11.79 -2.79
N ALA A 347 12.01 -10.49 -2.72
CA ALA A 347 10.93 -9.53 -2.92
C ALA A 347 11.23 -8.58 -4.08
N HIS A 348 10.19 -8.03 -4.68
CA HIS A 348 10.30 -6.90 -5.61
C HIS A 348 9.13 -5.95 -5.41
N GLY A 349 9.31 -4.70 -5.84
CA GLY A 349 8.26 -3.68 -5.81
C GLY A 349 8.04 -3.10 -7.20
N VAL A 350 6.82 -2.66 -7.46
CA VAL A 350 6.41 -2.04 -8.71
C VAL A 350 5.54 -0.83 -8.42
N LEU A 351 5.90 0.33 -8.97
CA LEU A 351 5.10 1.55 -8.97
C LEU A 351 4.68 1.87 -10.41
N LEU A 352 3.40 2.18 -10.63
CA LEU A 352 2.92 2.92 -11.79
C LEU A 352 2.75 4.39 -11.44
N MET A 353 3.58 5.26 -12.01
CA MET A 353 3.51 6.70 -11.83
C MET A 353 2.46 7.32 -12.76
N ASN A 354 1.18 7.12 -12.43
CA ASN A 354 0.03 7.64 -13.16
C ASN A 354 -1.07 8.03 -12.13
N SER A 355 -1.66 9.22 -12.28
CA SER A 355 -2.65 9.77 -11.35
C SER A 355 -4.06 9.86 -11.92
N ASN A 356 -4.25 9.46 -13.18
CA ASN A 356 -5.57 9.39 -13.79
C ASN A 356 -6.42 8.29 -13.12
N ALA A 357 -7.74 8.41 -13.22
CA ALA A 357 -8.65 7.36 -12.77
C ALA A 357 -8.27 6.02 -13.43
N MET A 358 -8.15 4.98 -12.63
CA MET A 358 -7.75 3.66 -13.13
C MET A 358 -8.40 2.54 -12.31
N ASP A 359 -8.25 1.32 -12.80
CA ASP A 359 -8.46 0.13 -12.01
C ASP A 359 -7.39 -0.93 -12.32
N VAL A 360 -7.27 -1.88 -11.41
CA VAL A 360 -6.42 -3.05 -11.56
C VAL A 360 -7.23 -4.32 -11.44
N THR A 361 -6.90 -5.34 -12.24
CA THR A 361 -7.57 -6.65 -12.18
C THR A 361 -6.55 -7.76 -11.98
N PHE A 362 -6.80 -8.59 -10.97
CA PHE A 362 -6.01 -9.79 -10.71
C PHE A 362 -6.69 -11.02 -11.29
N GLN A 363 -5.88 -11.93 -11.85
CA GLN A 363 -6.34 -13.20 -12.40
C GLN A 363 -5.49 -14.38 -11.89
N PRO A 364 -6.04 -15.61 -11.82
CA PRO A 364 -5.38 -16.77 -11.20
C PRO A 364 -4.06 -17.25 -11.84
N LEU A 365 -3.71 -16.76 -13.04
CA LEU A 365 -2.62 -17.30 -13.87
C LEU A 365 -1.24 -17.44 -13.21
N PRO A 366 -0.81 -16.72 -12.16
CA PRO A 366 -1.19 -15.42 -11.59
C PRO A 366 -0.78 -14.24 -12.49
N ALA A 367 -1.68 -13.28 -12.69
CA ALA A 367 -1.41 -12.08 -13.49
C ALA A 367 -2.19 -10.86 -12.99
N LEU A 368 -1.77 -9.70 -13.47
CA LEU A 368 -2.32 -8.39 -13.14
C LEU A 368 -2.51 -7.57 -14.43
N THR A 369 -3.65 -6.90 -14.56
CA THR A 369 -3.95 -5.97 -15.65
C THR A 369 -4.23 -4.57 -15.10
N TYR A 370 -3.50 -3.56 -15.58
CA TYR A 370 -3.78 -2.15 -15.35
C TYR A 370 -4.69 -1.61 -16.45
N ARG A 371 -5.69 -0.80 -16.10
CA ARG A 371 -6.52 -0.04 -17.04
C ARG A 371 -6.63 1.40 -16.54
N THR A 372 -5.91 2.32 -17.16
CA THR A 372 -5.93 3.76 -16.83
C THR A 372 -6.63 4.57 -17.91
N THR A 373 -7.28 5.65 -17.50
CA THR A 373 -8.08 6.54 -18.36
C THR A 373 -7.27 7.67 -19.00
N GLY A 374 -5.95 7.68 -18.87
CA GLY A 374 -5.12 8.72 -19.43
C GLY A 374 -3.64 8.61 -19.03
N GLY A 375 -2.92 9.71 -19.28
CA GLY A 375 -1.50 9.82 -18.97
C GLY A 375 -0.62 8.93 -19.85
N ILE A 376 0.45 8.40 -19.27
CA ILE A 376 1.40 7.47 -19.87
C ILE A 376 1.59 6.25 -18.97
N LEU A 377 2.31 5.24 -19.47
CA LEU A 377 2.78 4.14 -18.63
C LEU A 377 4.21 4.45 -18.18
N ASP A 378 4.37 4.89 -16.94
CA ASP A 378 5.68 5.16 -16.34
C ASP A 378 5.90 4.27 -15.12
N PHE A 379 6.58 3.15 -15.32
CA PHE A 379 6.78 2.14 -14.28
C PHE A 379 8.17 2.23 -13.66
N PHE A 380 8.24 2.08 -12.34
CA PHE A 380 9.48 1.87 -11.60
C PHE A 380 9.45 0.48 -10.95
N VAL A 381 10.58 -0.23 -11.00
CA VAL A 381 10.72 -1.58 -10.45
C VAL A 381 11.92 -1.64 -9.50
N PHE A 382 11.72 -2.21 -8.32
CA PHE A 382 12.69 -2.29 -7.21
C PHE A 382 13.03 -3.74 -6.89
N LEU A 383 14.32 -4.07 -6.73
CA LEU A 383 14.83 -5.46 -6.68
C LEU A 383 15.38 -5.90 -5.32
N GLY A 384 15.25 -5.10 -4.25
CA GLY A 384 15.78 -5.45 -2.93
C GLY A 384 15.48 -6.91 -2.57
N PRO A 385 16.43 -7.75 -2.14
CA PRO A 385 16.06 -9.15 -1.96
C PRO A 385 15.05 -9.32 -0.83
N THR A 386 14.97 -8.42 0.15
CA THR A 386 13.99 -8.51 1.25
C THR A 386 12.85 -7.49 1.11
N PRO A 387 11.66 -7.76 1.69
CA PRO A 387 10.54 -6.81 1.74
C PRO A 387 10.91 -5.42 2.30
N GLU A 388 11.72 -5.37 3.35
CA GLU A 388 12.22 -4.09 3.88
C GLU A 388 13.10 -3.34 2.88
N LEU A 389 14.01 -4.02 2.18
CA LEU A 389 14.87 -3.36 1.18
C LEU A 389 14.06 -2.85 -0.01
N VAL A 390 13.01 -3.57 -0.43
CA VAL A 390 12.07 -3.09 -1.46
C VAL A 390 11.40 -1.78 -1.01
N THR A 391 10.90 -1.72 0.23
CA THR A 391 10.27 -0.51 0.77
C THR A 391 11.27 0.64 0.92
N GLN A 392 12.50 0.36 1.35
CA GLN A 392 13.57 1.37 1.45
C GLN A 392 13.95 1.97 0.10
N GLN A 393 13.97 1.16 -0.96
CA GLN A 393 14.23 1.61 -2.34
C GLN A 393 13.06 2.41 -2.91
N TYR A 394 11.82 1.97 -2.66
CA TYR A 394 10.63 2.70 -3.04
C TYR A 394 10.57 4.08 -2.38
N THR A 395 10.74 4.15 -1.05
CA THR A 395 10.75 5.42 -0.30
C THR A 395 11.97 6.28 -0.60
N GLU A 396 13.08 5.70 -1.05
CA GLU A 396 14.19 6.50 -1.57
C GLU A 396 13.77 7.28 -2.81
N LEU A 397 13.06 6.63 -3.75
CA LEU A 397 12.54 7.26 -4.97
C LEU A 397 11.49 8.33 -4.66
N ILE A 398 10.43 7.99 -3.92
CA ILE A 398 9.29 8.90 -3.70
C ILE A 398 9.54 9.93 -2.59
N GLY A 399 10.55 9.71 -1.75
CA GLY A 399 10.80 10.49 -0.53
C GLY A 399 10.42 9.71 0.73
N ARG A 400 11.30 9.79 1.73
CA ARG A 400 11.14 9.07 3.00
C ARG A 400 10.07 9.71 3.88
N PRO A 401 9.41 8.94 4.77
CA PRO A 401 8.39 9.44 5.66
C PRO A 401 8.83 10.65 6.50
N VAL A 402 7.88 11.50 6.87
CA VAL A 402 8.09 12.65 7.77
C VAL A 402 8.57 12.17 9.15
N MET A 403 9.53 12.88 9.74
CA MET A 403 9.84 12.69 11.15
C MET A 403 8.77 13.39 11.99
N VAL A 404 8.05 12.64 12.81
CA VAL A 404 6.98 13.20 13.65
C VAL A 404 7.56 13.84 14.92
N PRO A 405 6.91 14.85 15.53
CA PRO A 405 7.30 15.35 16.83
C PRO A 405 6.96 14.31 17.91
N TYR A 406 7.78 14.21 18.97
CA TYR A 406 7.65 13.14 19.97
C TYR A 406 6.26 13.10 20.62
N TRP A 407 5.66 14.27 20.85
CA TRP A 407 4.34 14.39 21.45
C TRP A 407 3.21 13.77 20.63
N SER A 408 3.36 13.68 19.30
CA SER A 408 2.31 13.13 18.44
C SER A 408 2.23 11.60 18.56
N LEU A 409 3.25 10.95 19.11
CA LEU A 409 3.19 9.53 19.45
C LEU A 409 2.35 9.27 20.71
N GLY A 410 1.97 10.30 21.48
CA GLY A 410 1.01 10.15 22.57
C GLY A 410 -0.39 9.76 22.08
N PHE A 411 -1.28 9.42 23.02
CA PHE A 411 -2.69 9.14 22.74
C PHE A 411 -3.45 10.45 22.45
N GLN A 412 -4.51 10.35 21.66
CA GLN A 412 -5.22 11.51 21.12
C GLN A 412 -6.74 11.35 21.20
N LEU A 413 -7.46 12.45 21.46
CA LEU A 413 -8.92 12.46 21.57
C LEU A 413 -9.54 13.51 20.65
N CYS A 414 -10.54 13.07 19.88
CA CYS A 414 -11.34 13.88 18.98
C CYS A 414 -12.79 13.38 18.97
N ARG A 415 -13.73 14.21 18.49
CA ARG A 415 -15.05 13.80 18.00
C ARG A 415 -15.62 14.89 17.11
N TYR A 416 -16.42 14.50 16.14
CA TYR A 416 -17.36 15.40 15.49
C TYR A 416 -18.58 15.60 16.40
N GLY A 417 -18.91 16.85 16.72
CA GLY A 417 -20.05 17.22 17.54
C GLY A 417 -19.70 17.54 19.00
N TYR A 418 -18.52 18.12 19.28
CA TYR A 418 -18.35 18.80 20.57
C TYR A 418 -19.28 20.02 20.61
N GLU A 419 -20.14 20.12 21.63
CA GLU A 419 -21.17 21.16 21.66
C GLU A 419 -20.61 22.57 21.90
N ASN A 420 -19.53 22.67 22.68
CA ASN A 420 -18.90 23.93 23.10
C ASN A 420 -17.52 23.69 23.74
N ASP A 421 -16.78 24.78 24.01
CA ASP A 421 -15.46 24.71 24.64
C ASP A 421 -15.46 24.06 26.04
N SER A 422 -16.58 24.15 26.77
CA SER A 422 -16.69 23.62 28.13
C SER A 422 -16.83 22.10 28.17
N GLU A 423 -17.39 21.48 27.11
CA GLU A 423 -17.41 20.02 26.97
C GLU A 423 -15.98 19.47 26.80
N ILE A 424 -15.18 20.09 25.93
CA ILE A 424 -13.75 19.75 25.77
C ILE A 424 -12.99 19.96 27.08
N SER A 425 -13.24 21.08 27.76
CA SER A 425 -12.63 21.39 29.06
C SER A 425 -12.93 20.31 30.11
N SER A 426 -14.19 19.85 30.17
CA SER A 426 -14.65 18.82 31.10
C SER A 426 -14.03 17.46 30.77
N LEU A 427 -14.00 17.07 29.49
CA LEU A 427 -13.32 15.84 29.05
C LEU A 427 -11.84 15.85 29.44
N TYR A 428 -11.15 16.97 29.23
CA TYR A 428 -9.76 17.12 29.64
C TYR A 428 -9.57 16.95 31.15
N ASP A 429 -10.38 17.64 31.94
CA ASP A 429 -10.29 17.58 33.41
C ASP A 429 -10.61 16.16 33.93
N ASP A 430 -11.58 15.45 33.32
CA ASP A 430 -11.93 14.06 33.65
C ASP A 430 -10.80 13.07 33.32
N MET A 431 -10.20 13.17 32.12
CA MET A 431 -9.07 12.32 31.71
C MET A 431 -7.87 12.49 32.65
N VAL A 432 -7.55 13.73 33.04
CA VAL A 432 -6.50 14.03 34.01
C VAL A 432 -6.85 13.47 35.39
N ALA A 433 -8.10 13.63 35.85
CA ALA A 433 -8.56 13.12 37.13
C ALA A 433 -8.48 11.59 37.21
N LYS A 434 -8.81 10.89 36.11
CA LYS A 434 -8.71 9.44 35.99
C LYS A 434 -7.31 8.95 35.65
N LYS A 435 -6.34 9.86 35.53
CA LYS A 435 -4.93 9.56 35.27
C LYS A 435 -4.71 8.71 34.01
N ILE A 436 -5.47 8.96 32.95
CA ILE A 436 -5.32 8.26 31.67
C ILE A 436 -4.36 9.08 30.80
N PRO A 437 -3.18 8.54 30.40
CA PRO A 437 -2.21 9.27 29.59
C PRO A 437 -2.75 9.67 28.22
N TYR A 438 -2.61 10.95 27.86
CA TYR A 438 -2.85 11.42 26.49
C TYR A 438 -2.17 12.78 26.26
N ASP A 439 -1.84 13.10 25.01
CA ASP A 439 -1.08 14.30 24.66
C ASP A 439 -1.87 15.29 23.82
N VAL A 440 -2.78 14.81 22.98
CA VAL A 440 -3.39 15.65 21.93
C VAL A 440 -4.90 15.72 22.11
N GLN A 441 -5.39 16.94 22.28
CA GLN A 441 -6.81 17.25 22.20
C GLN A 441 -7.12 17.86 20.83
N TYR A 442 -8.22 17.44 20.24
CA TYR A 442 -8.73 18.01 18.99
C TYR A 442 -9.97 18.85 19.23
N SER A 443 -10.30 19.66 18.22
CA SER A 443 -11.68 20.00 17.91
C SER A 443 -11.91 19.74 16.42
N ASP A 444 -13.04 19.11 16.11
CA ASP A 444 -13.56 19.01 14.76
C ASP A 444 -14.19 20.37 14.34
N ILE A 445 -14.85 20.43 13.18
CA ILE A 445 -15.40 21.64 12.55
C ILE A 445 -16.38 22.44 13.45
N ASP A 446 -16.81 21.88 14.58
CA ASP A 446 -17.67 22.56 15.56
C ASP A 446 -17.07 23.84 16.16
N TYR A 447 -15.72 23.94 16.22
CA TYR A 447 -15.07 25.17 16.68
C TYR A 447 -15.24 26.32 15.70
N MET A 448 -15.51 26.02 14.43
CA MET A 448 -15.68 27.02 13.38
C MET A 448 -17.09 27.60 13.43
N GLU A 449 -17.23 28.89 13.11
CA GLU A 449 -18.54 29.49 12.95
C GLU A 449 -19.19 28.96 11.67
N ARG A 450 -20.26 28.17 11.78
CA ARG A 450 -20.98 27.58 10.63
C ARG A 450 -20.06 26.77 9.70
N GLN A 451 -19.06 26.08 10.28
CA GLN A 451 -18.07 25.29 9.54
C GLN A 451 -17.26 26.13 8.53
N LEU A 452 -17.10 27.44 8.78
CA LEU A 452 -16.25 28.32 7.98
C LEU A 452 -14.80 28.23 8.46
N ASP A 453 -13.93 27.76 7.59
CA ASP A 453 -12.48 27.76 7.81
C ASP A 453 -11.96 29.11 8.36
N PHE A 454 -11.00 29.06 9.28
CA PHE A 454 -10.39 30.24 9.91
C PHE A 454 -11.32 31.14 10.74
N THR A 455 -12.51 30.67 11.12
CA THR A 455 -13.43 31.38 12.02
C THR A 455 -13.53 30.70 13.39
N LEU A 456 -14.13 31.39 14.35
CA LEU A 456 -14.35 30.85 15.71
C LEU A 456 -15.82 31.05 16.11
N SER A 457 -16.50 29.93 16.32
CA SER A 457 -17.90 29.88 16.75
C SER A 457 -18.11 30.63 18.07
N PRO A 458 -19.22 31.37 18.24
CA PRO A 458 -19.58 31.97 19.53
C PRO A 458 -19.68 30.95 20.68
N LYS A 459 -20.04 29.69 20.38
CA LYS A 459 -20.09 28.57 21.36
C LYS A 459 -18.70 28.13 21.84
N PHE A 460 -17.65 28.55 21.14
CA PHE A 460 -16.25 28.24 21.41
C PHE A 460 -15.44 29.49 21.75
N SER A 461 -16.10 30.57 22.21
CA SER A 461 -15.42 31.81 22.54
C SER A 461 -14.34 31.68 23.64
N GLY A 462 -14.44 30.68 24.52
CA GLY A 462 -13.44 30.35 25.54
C GLY A 462 -12.36 29.37 25.08
N PHE A 463 -12.46 28.85 23.85
CA PHE A 463 -11.53 27.85 23.31
C PHE A 463 -10.06 28.32 23.24
N PRO A 464 -9.73 29.58 22.86
CA PRO A 464 -8.36 30.07 22.92
C PRO A 464 -7.71 29.95 24.31
N ASP A 465 -8.45 30.31 25.36
CA ASP A 465 -7.98 30.21 26.75
C ASP A 465 -7.83 28.74 27.17
N LEU A 466 -8.73 27.86 26.72
CA LEU A 466 -8.64 26.42 26.95
C LEU A 466 -7.39 25.81 26.29
N ILE A 467 -7.09 26.16 25.04
CA ILE A 467 -5.85 25.74 24.34
C ILE A 467 -4.64 26.15 25.17
N ASN A 468 -4.57 27.42 25.58
CA ASN A 468 -3.46 27.93 26.39
C ASN A 468 -3.34 27.22 27.74
N ARG A 469 -4.46 26.91 28.41
CA ARG A 469 -4.50 26.15 29.66
C ARG A 469 -3.94 24.73 29.48
N MET A 470 -4.43 24.00 28.48
CA MET A 470 -3.99 22.62 28.21
C MET A 470 -2.51 22.58 27.84
N LYS A 471 -2.06 23.49 26.96
CA LYS A 471 -0.64 23.59 26.58
C LYS A 471 0.27 23.99 27.73
N GLY A 472 -0.21 24.86 28.64
CA GLY A 472 0.48 25.19 29.89
C GLY A 472 0.72 23.98 30.80
N ASN A 473 -0.09 22.93 30.66
CA ASN A 473 0.06 21.64 31.36
C ASN A 473 0.81 20.57 30.54
N GLY A 474 1.39 20.95 29.39
CA GLY A 474 2.18 20.06 28.54
C GLY A 474 1.41 19.29 27.47
N MET A 475 0.11 19.56 27.31
CA MET A 475 -0.70 19.01 26.20
C MET A 475 -0.40 19.73 24.88
N ARG A 476 -0.95 19.18 23.80
CA ARG A 476 -0.89 19.71 22.44
C ARG A 476 -2.29 19.73 21.83
N VAL A 477 -2.50 20.61 20.84
CA VAL A 477 -3.79 20.75 20.16
C VAL A 477 -3.61 20.62 18.66
N ILE A 478 -4.45 19.80 18.02
CA ILE A 478 -4.55 19.73 16.56
C ILE A 478 -5.94 20.20 16.16
N LEU A 479 -6.02 21.02 15.11
CA LEU A 479 -7.27 21.54 14.55
C LEU A 479 -7.49 21.00 13.14
N ILE A 480 -8.75 20.72 12.82
CA ILE A 480 -9.17 20.41 11.46
C ILE A 480 -9.23 21.69 10.60
N LEU A 481 -8.92 21.56 9.31
CA LEU A 481 -9.19 22.53 8.25
C LEU A 481 -9.66 21.79 6.99
N ASP A 482 -10.67 22.36 6.32
CA ASP A 482 -11.19 21.83 5.06
C ASP A 482 -10.74 22.70 3.89
N PRO A 483 -10.49 22.15 2.69
CA PRO A 483 -10.02 22.96 1.57
C PRO A 483 -11.07 23.95 1.05
N ALA A 484 -12.37 23.66 1.20
CA ALA A 484 -13.42 24.36 0.48
C ALA A 484 -13.89 25.63 1.19
N ILE A 485 -13.73 26.80 0.55
CA ILE A 485 -13.97 28.11 1.17
C ILE A 485 -15.32 28.69 0.73
N SER A 486 -16.22 28.99 1.68
CA SER A 486 -17.53 29.60 1.40
C SER A 486 -17.41 30.94 0.69
N GLY A 487 -18.17 31.10 -0.40
CA GLY A 487 -18.25 32.34 -1.19
C GLY A 487 -19.55 33.12 -1.04
N ASN A 488 -20.50 32.65 -0.21
CA ASN A 488 -21.80 33.29 -0.03
C ASN A 488 -21.92 34.15 1.25
N GLU A 489 -20.79 34.44 1.90
CA GLU A 489 -20.79 35.19 3.16
C GLU A 489 -21.17 36.66 3.00
N THR A 490 -21.98 37.16 3.94
CA THR A 490 -22.45 38.57 3.97
C THR A 490 -21.60 39.45 4.89
N GLN A 491 -20.95 38.85 5.90
CA GLN A 491 -19.96 39.51 6.74
C GLN A 491 -18.57 39.40 6.09
N PRO A 492 -17.63 40.30 6.41
CA PRO A 492 -16.27 40.22 5.88
C PRO A 492 -15.64 38.86 6.19
N TYR A 493 -15.32 38.11 5.13
CA TYR A 493 -14.64 36.82 5.23
C TYR A 493 -13.28 36.90 4.49
N PRO A 494 -12.17 37.19 5.20
CA PRO A 494 -10.87 37.42 4.60
C PRO A 494 -10.36 36.24 3.78
N ALA A 495 -10.56 35.01 4.25
CA ALA A 495 -10.09 33.81 3.55
C ALA A 495 -10.63 33.74 2.12
N PHE A 496 -11.94 33.95 1.94
CA PHE A 496 -12.54 33.99 0.60
C PHE A 496 -12.12 35.23 -0.19
N THR A 497 -12.18 36.41 0.43
CA THR A 497 -11.91 37.69 -0.25
C THR A 497 -10.46 37.76 -0.75
N ARG A 498 -9.48 37.41 0.10
CA ARG A 498 -8.07 37.32 -0.28
C ARG A 498 -7.83 36.20 -1.29
N GLY A 499 -8.55 35.09 -1.20
CA GLY A 499 -8.47 34.02 -2.19
C GLY A 499 -8.88 34.48 -3.59
N LEU A 500 -9.94 35.29 -3.68
CA LEU A 500 -10.35 35.95 -4.93
C LEU A 500 -9.29 36.93 -5.44
N GLU A 501 -8.80 37.81 -4.57
CA GLU A 501 -7.78 38.82 -4.91
C GLU A 501 -6.48 38.19 -5.41
N ASN A 502 -6.05 37.07 -4.82
CA ASN A 502 -4.84 36.34 -5.18
C ASN A 502 -5.07 35.26 -6.26
N ASN A 503 -6.29 35.17 -6.80
CA ASN A 503 -6.68 34.22 -7.84
C ASN A 503 -6.27 32.77 -7.53
N VAL A 504 -6.64 32.28 -6.33
CA VAL A 504 -6.22 30.95 -5.83
C VAL A 504 -7.22 29.85 -6.16
N PHE A 505 -8.47 30.19 -6.48
CA PHE A 505 -9.53 29.20 -6.67
C PHE A 505 -9.52 28.54 -8.06
N ILE A 506 -9.91 27.27 -8.08
CA ILE A 506 -10.14 26.47 -9.29
C ILE A 506 -11.31 27.06 -10.08
N ARG A 507 -11.12 27.18 -11.39
CA ARG A 507 -12.07 27.80 -12.33
C ARG A 507 -12.30 26.90 -13.53
N TYR A 508 -13.39 27.15 -14.25
CA TYR A 508 -13.57 26.56 -15.57
C TYR A 508 -12.49 27.09 -16.55
N PRO A 509 -12.12 26.30 -17.57
CA PRO A 509 -11.19 26.74 -18.61
C PRO A 509 -11.61 28.03 -19.31
N ASN A 510 -10.69 28.65 -20.05
CA ASN A 510 -10.93 29.88 -20.84
C ASN A 510 -11.36 31.10 -20.00
N ASN A 511 -10.78 31.26 -18.81
CA ASN A 511 -11.13 32.32 -17.84
C ASN A 511 -12.60 32.27 -17.41
N GLY A 512 -13.14 31.05 -17.26
CA GLY A 512 -14.47 30.85 -16.71
C GLY A 512 -14.56 31.24 -15.23
N ASP A 513 -15.78 31.20 -14.70
CA ASP A 513 -16.01 31.47 -13.28
C ASP A 513 -15.46 30.33 -12.39
N ILE A 514 -15.50 30.54 -11.07
CA ILE A 514 -15.19 29.53 -10.07
C ILE A 514 -16.06 28.29 -10.28
N VAL A 515 -15.45 27.11 -10.12
CA VAL A 515 -16.19 25.85 -10.06
C VAL A 515 -16.73 25.68 -8.65
N TRP A 516 -18.01 25.99 -8.47
CA TRP A 516 -18.66 25.96 -7.16
C TRP A 516 -19.11 24.55 -6.80
N GLY A 517 -18.71 24.08 -5.62
CA GLY A 517 -19.27 22.87 -4.99
C GLY A 517 -20.07 23.22 -3.73
N LYS A 518 -20.37 22.20 -2.93
CA LYS A 518 -20.96 22.34 -1.59
C LYS A 518 -20.30 21.34 -0.65
N VAL A 519 -19.93 21.77 0.55
CA VAL A 519 -19.39 20.91 1.63
C VAL A 519 -20.06 21.35 2.95
N TRP A 520 -19.33 21.42 4.06
CA TRP A 520 -19.85 21.71 5.41
C TRP A 520 -20.35 23.14 5.65
N PRO A 521 -19.77 24.21 5.05
CA PRO A 521 -20.22 25.57 5.32
C PRO A 521 -21.71 25.78 5.09
N ASP A 522 -22.40 26.34 6.08
CA ASP A 522 -23.81 26.74 5.96
C ASP A 522 -23.95 28.15 5.37
N TYR A 523 -25.08 28.47 4.73
CA TYR A 523 -25.42 29.85 4.35
C TYR A 523 -25.53 30.78 5.57
N PRO A 524 -25.28 32.10 5.42
CA PRO A 524 -25.56 33.07 6.47
C PRO A 524 -27.07 33.17 6.73
N ASP A 525 -27.42 33.45 7.99
CA ASP A 525 -28.79 33.69 8.46
C ASP A 525 -29.78 32.51 8.25
N ILE A 526 -29.29 31.30 7.91
CA ILE A 526 -30.10 30.11 7.77
C ILE A 526 -30.30 29.40 9.11
N VAL A 527 -31.47 28.80 9.32
CA VAL A 527 -31.74 27.90 10.44
C VAL A 527 -31.67 26.47 9.92
N VAL A 528 -30.67 25.73 10.39
CA VAL A 528 -30.47 24.32 10.04
C VAL A 528 -31.48 23.48 10.82
N ASP A 529 -32.33 22.74 10.11
CA ASP A 529 -33.16 21.67 10.66
C ASP A 529 -32.42 20.33 10.49
N PRO A 530 -31.86 19.75 11.56
CA PRO A 530 -31.09 18.52 11.47
C PRO A 530 -31.95 17.29 11.14
N ASP A 531 -33.28 17.39 11.26
CA ASP A 531 -34.21 16.29 10.99
C ASP A 531 -34.54 16.15 9.49
N LEU A 532 -34.11 17.11 8.65
CA LEU A 532 -34.24 16.99 7.20
C LEU A 532 -33.32 15.90 6.65
N ASP A 533 -33.73 15.28 5.55
CA ASP A 533 -32.88 14.35 4.81
C ASP A 533 -31.62 15.05 4.29
N TRP A 534 -30.53 14.30 4.17
CA TRP A 534 -29.21 14.84 3.85
C TRP A 534 -29.18 15.61 2.52
N ASP A 535 -29.87 15.13 1.48
CA ASP A 535 -29.95 15.83 0.18
C ASP A 535 -30.66 17.19 0.32
N SER A 536 -31.78 17.23 1.07
CA SER A 536 -32.47 18.49 1.40
C SER A 536 -31.58 19.45 2.19
N GLN A 537 -30.75 18.96 3.11
CA GLN A 537 -29.81 19.80 3.86
C GLN A 537 -28.73 20.38 2.94
N VAL A 538 -28.16 19.56 2.04
CA VAL A 538 -27.18 20.01 1.03
C VAL A 538 -27.78 21.08 0.12
N GLU A 539 -29.02 20.92 -0.33
CA GLU A 539 -29.68 21.90 -1.18
C GLU A 539 -29.95 23.21 -0.45
N LYS A 540 -30.59 23.16 0.73
CA LYS A 540 -31.14 24.33 1.43
C LYS A 540 -30.14 25.07 2.31
N TYR A 541 -29.21 24.36 2.93
CA TYR A 541 -28.39 24.89 4.01
C TYR A 541 -26.94 25.11 3.59
N ARG A 542 -26.35 24.18 2.84
CA ARG A 542 -24.93 24.25 2.49
C ARG A 542 -24.65 25.36 1.47
N ALA A 543 -23.73 26.26 1.80
CA ALA A 543 -23.28 27.37 0.98
C ALA A 543 -22.46 26.90 -0.24
N TYR A 544 -22.32 27.76 -1.24
CA TYR A 544 -21.41 27.49 -2.35
C TYR A 544 -19.98 27.73 -1.89
N VAL A 545 -19.13 26.76 -2.19
CA VAL A 545 -17.72 26.79 -1.79
C VAL A 545 -16.80 26.73 -3.01
N ALA A 546 -15.70 27.48 -2.92
CA ALA A 546 -14.63 27.50 -3.90
C ALA A 546 -13.48 26.63 -3.42
N PHE A 547 -12.88 25.85 -4.34
CA PHE A 547 -11.76 24.98 -4.03
C PHE A 547 -10.44 25.66 -4.43
N PRO A 548 -9.48 25.85 -3.51
CA PRO A 548 -8.15 26.37 -3.82
C PRO A 548 -7.37 25.39 -4.70
N ASP A 549 -6.58 25.93 -5.62
CA ASP A 549 -5.64 25.20 -6.47
C ASP A 549 -4.26 25.18 -5.78
N PHE A 550 -3.99 24.14 -5.00
CA PHE A 550 -2.79 24.06 -4.16
C PHE A 550 -1.48 23.79 -4.94
N PHE A 551 -1.54 23.59 -6.26
CA PHE A 551 -0.34 23.59 -7.09
C PHE A 551 0.28 24.99 -7.24
N ARG A 552 -0.53 26.06 -7.10
CA ARG A 552 -0.03 27.43 -7.32
C ARG A 552 0.79 27.95 -6.14
N ASN A 553 1.87 28.64 -6.46
CA ASN A 553 2.65 29.40 -5.49
C ASN A 553 1.81 30.51 -4.80
N SER A 554 0.84 31.09 -5.50
CA SER A 554 -0.09 32.08 -4.92
C SER A 554 -1.00 31.46 -3.87
N THR A 555 -1.52 30.25 -4.13
CA THR A 555 -2.34 29.50 -3.16
C THR A 555 -1.52 29.11 -1.94
N ALA A 556 -0.27 28.67 -2.10
CA ALA A 556 0.60 28.39 -0.96
C ALA A 556 0.81 29.62 -0.08
N THR A 557 1.01 30.80 -0.69
CA THR A 557 1.15 32.08 0.04
C THR A 557 -0.12 32.45 0.79
N TRP A 558 -1.28 32.36 0.11
CA TRP A 558 -2.58 32.62 0.71
C TRP A 558 -2.89 31.66 1.86
N TRP A 559 -2.71 30.36 1.67
CA TRP A 559 -3.00 29.33 2.68
C TRP A 559 -2.15 29.50 3.94
N LYS A 560 -0.84 29.73 3.76
CA LYS A 560 0.07 30.06 4.87
C LYS A 560 -0.36 31.31 5.61
N LYS A 561 -0.87 32.31 4.88
CA LYS A 561 -1.34 33.57 5.47
C LYS A 561 -2.61 33.38 6.31
N GLU A 562 -3.58 32.60 5.84
CA GLU A 562 -4.78 32.29 6.61
C GLU A 562 -4.44 31.47 7.87
N ILE A 563 -3.54 30.49 7.75
CA ILE A 563 -3.04 29.69 8.90
C ILE A 563 -2.27 30.58 9.90
N GLU A 564 -1.45 31.53 9.42
CA GLU A 564 -0.75 32.51 10.26
C GLU A 564 -1.74 33.32 11.10
N GLU A 565 -2.82 33.80 10.49
CA GLU A 565 -3.81 34.65 11.16
C GLU A 565 -4.77 33.85 12.06
N LEU A 566 -4.98 32.56 11.79
CA LEU A 566 -5.61 31.65 12.74
C LEU A 566 -4.76 31.48 14.00
N TYR A 567 -3.45 31.28 13.81
CA TYR A 567 -2.51 31.11 14.91
C TYR A 567 -2.28 32.41 15.68
N THR A 568 -2.21 33.56 15.00
CA THR A 568 -2.03 34.90 15.59
C THR A 568 -3.03 35.85 14.97
N ASN A 569 -4.20 35.97 15.61
CA ASN A 569 -5.29 36.76 15.09
C ASN A 569 -4.94 38.27 15.11
N PRO A 570 -4.89 38.94 13.95
CA PRO A 570 -4.43 40.32 13.87
C PRO A 570 -5.47 41.33 14.38
N GLN A 571 -6.76 40.97 14.38
CA GLN A 571 -7.85 41.86 14.78
C GLN A 571 -8.19 41.71 16.27
N ASP A 572 -8.22 40.48 16.76
CA ASP A 572 -8.47 40.16 18.16
C ASP A 572 -7.49 39.10 18.65
N PRO A 573 -6.34 39.50 19.20
CA PRO A 573 -5.32 38.56 19.69
C PRO A 573 -5.84 37.54 20.70
N LYS A 574 -6.95 37.83 21.41
CA LYS A 574 -7.57 36.89 22.35
C LYS A 574 -8.24 35.71 21.66
N LYS A 575 -8.57 35.83 20.37
CA LYS A 575 -9.13 34.76 19.53
C LYS A 575 -8.06 33.92 18.81
N SER A 576 -6.78 34.15 19.09
CA SER A 576 -5.68 33.36 18.49
C SER A 576 -5.74 31.90 18.94
N LEU A 577 -5.79 30.96 17.98
CA LEU A 577 -5.82 29.53 18.29
C LEU A 577 -4.41 28.95 18.16
N LYS A 578 -3.74 28.73 19.30
CA LYS A 578 -2.35 28.28 19.35
C LYS A 578 -2.21 26.77 19.14
N PHE A 579 -2.60 26.26 17.97
CA PHE A 579 -2.44 24.84 17.60
C PHE A 579 -0.97 24.40 17.47
N ASP A 580 -0.74 23.08 17.46
CA ASP A 580 0.58 22.43 17.38
C ASP A 580 0.74 21.57 16.11
N GLY A 581 -0.37 21.22 15.49
CA GLY A 581 -0.45 20.51 14.22
C GLY A 581 -1.78 20.77 13.55
N LEU A 582 -1.91 20.34 12.30
CA LEU A 582 -3.13 20.51 11.51
C LEU A 582 -3.61 19.17 10.97
N TRP A 583 -4.92 19.02 10.92
CA TRP A 583 -5.61 17.92 10.27
C TRP A 583 -6.30 18.51 9.04
N ILE A 584 -5.82 18.16 7.84
CA ILE A 584 -6.45 18.56 6.58
C ILE A 584 -7.35 17.42 6.10
N ASP A 585 -8.64 17.71 6.02
CA ASP A 585 -9.67 16.73 5.69
C ASP A 585 -10.46 17.14 4.44
N MET A 586 -11.35 16.28 3.97
CA MET A 586 -12.26 16.55 2.85
C MET A 586 -11.53 16.87 1.54
N ASN A 587 -10.29 16.40 1.41
CA ASN A 587 -9.30 16.86 0.44
C ASN A 587 -8.99 15.88 -0.69
N GLU A 588 -9.95 15.05 -1.08
CA GLU A 588 -9.86 14.24 -2.30
C GLU A 588 -9.78 15.04 -3.60
N PRO A 589 -10.50 16.17 -3.84
CA PRO A 589 -11.37 16.97 -2.98
C PRO A 589 -12.82 16.46 -2.92
N SER A 590 -13.40 16.42 -1.71
CA SER A 590 -14.80 16.05 -1.51
C SER A 590 -15.75 17.19 -1.88
N SER A 591 -16.90 16.83 -2.46
CA SER A 591 -18.04 17.71 -2.66
C SER A 591 -19.33 16.92 -2.47
N PHE A 592 -20.31 17.50 -1.77
CA PHE A 592 -21.64 16.91 -1.56
C PHE A 592 -22.52 16.96 -2.81
N VAL A 593 -22.07 17.67 -3.86
CA VAL A 593 -22.69 17.68 -5.17
C VAL A 593 -21.77 17.02 -6.20
N ASN A 594 -22.35 16.24 -7.11
CA ASN A 594 -21.59 15.59 -8.18
C ASN A 594 -21.23 16.63 -9.25
N GLY A 595 -19.96 17.03 -9.30
CA GLY A 595 -19.45 18.05 -10.22
C GLY A 595 -19.51 19.45 -9.62
N ALA A 596 -20.49 20.24 -10.05
CA ALA A 596 -20.57 21.66 -9.69
C ALA A 596 -22.02 22.16 -9.63
N VAL A 597 -22.25 23.25 -8.91
CA VAL A 597 -23.53 23.96 -8.83
C VAL A 597 -23.45 25.36 -9.46
N PRO A 598 -24.56 25.92 -9.98
CA PRO A 598 -25.86 25.27 -10.15
C PRO A 598 -25.96 24.42 -11.43
N SER A 599 -25.04 24.63 -12.38
CA SER A 599 -25.17 24.17 -13.77
C SER A 599 -24.63 22.77 -14.04
N GLY A 600 -23.99 22.11 -13.07
CA GLY A 600 -23.31 20.84 -13.30
C GLY A 600 -22.06 20.99 -14.15
N CYS A 601 -21.64 19.89 -14.78
CA CYS A 601 -20.48 19.85 -15.66
C CYS A 601 -20.86 19.97 -17.14
N SER A 602 -19.99 20.62 -17.90
CA SER A 602 -20.15 20.93 -19.32
C SER A 602 -19.51 19.90 -20.26
N ASN A 603 -18.44 19.22 -19.83
CA ASN A 603 -17.72 18.26 -20.67
C ASN A 603 -18.14 16.82 -20.39
N ALA A 604 -19.07 16.28 -21.19
CA ALA A 604 -19.56 14.92 -21.01
C ALA A 604 -18.44 13.86 -21.11
N THR A 605 -17.50 14.00 -22.04
CA THR A 605 -16.43 13.01 -22.26
C THR A 605 -15.42 12.98 -21.12
N LEU A 606 -15.05 14.10 -20.51
CA LEU A 606 -14.14 14.08 -19.37
C LEU A 606 -14.81 13.55 -18.09
N ASN A 607 -16.08 13.89 -17.87
CA ASN A 607 -16.80 13.42 -16.68
C ASN A 607 -17.31 11.97 -16.82
N ARG A 608 -17.44 11.48 -18.06
CA ARG A 608 -17.77 10.10 -18.43
C ARG A 608 -16.83 9.66 -19.56
N PRO A 609 -15.55 9.35 -19.24
CA PRO A 609 -14.58 8.88 -20.21
C PRO A 609 -15.07 7.68 -21.01
N PRO A 610 -14.54 7.48 -22.24
CA PRO A 610 -14.89 6.32 -23.08
C PRO A 610 -14.75 4.98 -22.35
N TYR A 611 -13.82 4.87 -21.41
CA TYR A 611 -13.75 3.79 -20.43
C TYR A 611 -13.93 4.38 -19.03
N MET A 612 -14.99 3.97 -18.33
CA MET A 612 -15.13 4.25 -16.89
C MET A 612 -14.50 3.11 -16.09
N PRO A 613 -13.48 3.33 -15.26
CA PRO A 613 -12.94 2.30 -14.39
C PRO A 613 -14.00 1.76 -13.42
N HIS A 614 -13.73 0.61 -12.80
CA HIS A 614 -14.59 0.00 -11.77
C HIS A 614 -14.48 0.75 -10.43
N LEU A 615 -14.89 2.01 -10.45
CA LEU A 615 -15.00 2.89 -9.27
C LEU A 615 -16.37 2.74 -8.61
N GLU A 616 -16.46 3.18 -7.36
CA GLU A 616 -17.72 3.41 -6.67
C GLU A 616 -18.58 4.43 -7.45
N ALA A 617 -19.90 4.22 -7.47
CA ALA A 617 -20.84 5.01 -8.26
C ALA A 617 -20.45 5.16 -9.75
N ARG A 618 -19.96 4.07 -10.39
CA ARG A 618 -19.57 4.03 -11.81
C ARG A 618 -20.63 4.60 -12.76
N ASP A 619 -21.92 4.48 -12.42
CA ASP A 619 -23.06 5.03 -13.15
C ASP A 619 -23.14 6.57 -13.13
N ARG A 620 -22.47 7.24 -12.19
CA ARG A 620 -22.43 8.70 -12.05
C ARG A 620 -21.30 9.37 -12.82
N GLY A 621 -20.23 8.63 -13.12
CA GLY A 621 -19.02 9.14 -13.78
C GLY A 621 -18.00 9.71 -12.79
N LEU A 622 -16.89 10.24 -13.29
CA LEU A 622 -15.77 10.72 -12.48
C LEU A 622 -16.13 11.94 -11.60
N SER A 623 -17.15 12.72 -11.96
CA SER A 623 -17.63 13.85 -11.16
C SER A 623 -18.36 13.46 -9.88
N SER A 624 -18.56 12.16 -9.62
CA SER A 624 -19.23 11.71 -8.40
C SER A 624 -18.49 12.18 -7.14
N LYS A 625 -19.21 12.86 -6.24
CA LYS A 625 -18.69 13.41 -4.97
C LYS A 625 -17.44 14.31 -5.10
N THR A 626 -17.22 14.92 -6.26
CA THR A 626 -16.04 15.79 -6.48
C THR A 626 -16.29 16.82 -7.58
N LEU A 627 -15.25 17.56 -7.98
CA LEU A 627 -15.29 18.60 -9.00
C LEU A 627 -15.54 18.07 -10.41
N CYS A 628 -15.92 18.98 -11.30
CA CYS A 628 -15.98 18.69 -12.74
C CYS A 628 -14.59 18.37 -13.31
N MET A 629 -14.49 17.34 -14.15
CA MET A 629 -13.20 16.88 -14.68
C MET A 629 -12.52 17.87 -15.65
N GLU A 630 -13.29 18.77 -16.25
CA GLU A 630 -12.76 19.87 -17.07
C GLU A 630 -12.17 21.04 -16.26
N SER A 631 -12.34 21.05 -14.93
CA SER A 631 -11.86 22.17 -14.10
C SER A 631 -10.35 22.38 -14.29
N GLU A 632 -9.93 23.63 -14.39
CA GLU A 632 -8.54 23.98 -14.70
C GLU A 632 -7.74 24.23 -13.42
N GLN A 633 -6.58 23.60 -13.35
CA GLN A 633 -5.54 23.85 -12.33
C GLN A 633 -4.23 24.25 -13.03
N ILE A 634 -3.33 24.90 -12.27
CA ILE A 634 -2.07 25.45 -12.79
C ILE A 634 -0.92 24.88 -11.96
N LEU A 635 -0.03 24.16 -12.63
CA LEU A 635 1.16 23.58 -12.02
C LEU A 635 2.17 24.68 -11.59
N PRO A 636 3.15 24.36 -10.72
CA PRO A 636 4.15 25.33 -10.27
C PRO A 636 5.01 25.95 -11.40
N ASP A 637 5.05 25.32 -12.58
CA ASP A 637 5.74 25.80 -13.78
C ASP A 637 4.84 26.62 -14.73
N ASP A 638 3.66 27.04 -14.24
CA ASP A 638 2.61 27.77 -14.95
C ASP A 638 1.90 27.01 -16.08
N SER A 639 2.20 25.70 -16.26
CA SER A 639 1.46 24.88 -17.21
C SER A 639 0.05 24.59 -16.72
N ARG A 640 -0.91 24.60 -17.66
CA ARG A 640 -2.33 24.36 -17.39
C ARG A 640 -2.63 22.87 -17.47
N VAL A 641 -3.28 22.35 -16.45
CA VAL A 641 -3.72 20.96 -16.35
C VAL A 641 -5.21 20.88 -16.03
N ARG A 642 -5.83 19.76 -16.35
CA ARG A 642 -7.25 19.51 -16.07
C ARG A 642 -7.37 18.67 -14.81
N HIS A 643 -8.43 18.90 -14.04
CA HIS A 643 -8.75 18.09 -12.88
C HIS A 643 -8.86 16.60 -13.21
N TYR A 644 -9.30 16.23 -14.43
CA TYR A 644 -9.24 14.86 -14.96
C TYR A 644 -7.89 14.14 -14.75
N ASP A 645 -6.78 14.87 -14.90
CA ASP A 645 -5.42 14.34 -14.85
C ASP A 645 -4.84 14.40 -13.42
N VAL A 646 -5.16 15.46 -12.67
CA VAL A 646 -4.56 15.78 -11.36
C VAL A 646 -5.52 15.64 -10.17
N HIS A 647 -6.72 15.08 -10.34
CA HIS A 647 -7.70 14.91 -9.27
C HIS A 647 -7.09 14.18 -8.06
N SER A 648 -6.51 12.99 -8.29
CA SER A 648 -5.87 12.17 -7.26
C SER A 648 -4.62 12.81 -6.63
N LEU A 649 -4.24 14.01 -7.06
CA LEU A 649 -3.12 14.79 -6.52
C LEU A 649 -3.56 15.98 -5.67
N TYR A 650 -4.87 16.21 -5.50
CA TYR A 650 -5.37 17.39 -4.81
C TYR A 650 -4.89 17.45 -3.34
N GLY A 651 -5.21 16.43 -2.54
CA GLY A 651 -4.73 16.34 -1.15
C GLY A 651 -3.20 16.32 -1.04
N TRP A 652 -2.51 15.67 -2.00
CA TRP A 652 -1.05 15.71 -2.09
C TRP A 652 -0.52 17.15 -2.27
N SER A 653 -1.13 17.93 -3.17
CA SER A 653 -0.71 19.31 -3.46
C SER A 653 -0.95 20.25 -2.28
N GLN A 654 -1.99 20.01 -1.47
CA GLN A 654 -2.29 20.74 -0.23
C GLN A 654 -1.33 20.39 0.94
N THR A 655 -0.83 19.15 0.95
CA THR A 655 -0.11 18.58 2.09
C THR A 655 1.17 19.34 2.43
N ARG A 656 2.06 19.58 1.46
CA ARG A 656 3.35 20.28 1.72
C ARG A 656 3.14 21.74 2.17
N PRO A 657 2.33 22.58 1.48
CA PRO A 657 2.07 23.95 1.93
C PRO A 657 1.54 24.02 3.36
N THR A 658 0.67 23.06 3.76
CA THR A 658 0.16 22.97 5.13
C THR A 658 1.26 22.63 6.12
N TYR A 659 2.11 21.65 5.82
CA TYR A 659 3.24 21.30 6.69
C TYR A 659 4.20 22.48 6.90
N GLU A 660 4.56 23.17 5.81
CA GLU A 660 5.38 24.38 5.88
C GLU A 660 4.69 25.49 6.68
N ALA A 661 3.38 25.70 6.51
CA ALA A 661 2.62 26.68 7.29
C ALA A 661 2.69 26.39 8.80
N VAL A 662 2.49 25.14 9.22
CA VAL A 662 2.61 24.75 10.64
C VAL A 662 4.02 25.05 11.15
N GLN A 663 5.06 24.75 10.37
CA GLN A 663 6.43 25.04 10.77
C GLN A 663 6.71 26.54 10.93
N GLU A 664 6.25 27.34 9.97
CA GLU A 664 6.46 28.78 9.97
C GLU A 664 5.76 29.46 11.16
N VAL A 665 4.51 29.09 11.45
CA VAL A 665 3.71 29.76 12.49
C VAL A 665 4.04 29.29 13.91
N THR A 666 4.39 28.02 14.08
CA THR A 666 4.73 27.45 15.40
C THR A 666 6.21 27.61 15.75
N GLY A 667 7.09 27.69 14.75
CA GLY A 667 8.54 27.58 14.91
C GLY A 667 9.00 26.18 15.35
N GLU A 668 8.11 25.19 15.34
CA GLU A 668 8.36 23.80 15.69
C GLU A 668 8.14 22.90 14.46
N ARG A 669 8.52 21.62 14.56
CA ARG A 669 8.35 20.63 13.49
C ARG A 669 6.89 20.47 13.07
N GLY A 670 5.99 20.51 14.05
CA GLY A 670 4.57 20.24 13.87
C GLY A 670 4.27 18.85 13.34
N VAL A 671 3.00 18.58 13.08
CA VAL A 671 2.56 17.39 12.34
C VAL A 671 1.34 17.75 11.50
N VAL A 672 1.23 17.13 10.33
CA VAL A 672 0.04 17.20 9.48
C VAL A 672 -0.55 15.81 9.36
N ILE A 673 -1.87 15.72 9.50
CA ILE A 673 -2.67 14.53 9.21
C ILE A 673 -3.52 14.83 7.97
N THR A 674 -3.42 14.02 6.92
CA THR A 674 -4.17 14.22 5.67
C THR A 674 -5.01 13.00 5.31
N ARG A 675 -6.20 13.21 4.73
CA ARG A 675 -7.06 12.11 4.26
C ARG A 675 -6.58 11.60 2.92
N SER A 676 -6.70 12.40 1.87
CA SER A 676 -6.29 12.00 0.53
C SER A 676 -4.77 11.95 0.40
N THR A 677 -4.26 10.86 -0.19
CA THR A 677 -2.83 10.61 -0.36
C THR A 677 -2.48 10.09 -1.75
N PHE A 678 -1.25 10.33 -2.19
CA PHE A 678 -0.63 9.80 -3.40
C PHE A 678 0.81 9.37 -3.06
N PRO A 679 1.51 8.53 -3.85
CA PRO A 679 2.94 8.29 -3.66
C PRO A 679 3.72 9.59 -3.39
N SER A 680 4.52 9.58 -2.32
CA SER A 680 5.23 10.72 -1.69
C SER A 680 4.48 11.57 -0.66
N SER A 681 3.15 11.42 -0.48
CA SER A 681 2.41 12.20 0.55
C SER A 681 2.99 12.04 1.96
N GLY A 682 3.47 10.84 2.30
CA GLY A 682 4.10 10.53 3.59
C GLY A 682 5.35 11.34 3.92
N ARG A 683 5.95 12.04 2.93
CA ARG A 683 7.12 12.91 3.13
C ARG A 683 6.84 14.10 4.05
N TRP A 684 5.57 14.48 4.15
CA TRP A 684 5.16 15.71 4.84
C TRP A 684 4.03 15.50 5.85
N ALA A 685 3.29 14.38 5.77
CA ALA A 685 2.15 14.12 6.63
C ALA A 685 2.07 12.65 7.08
N GLY A 686 1.35 12.43 8.18
CA GLY A 686 0.72 11.15 8.48
C GLY A 686 -0.68 11.06 7.86
N HIS A 687 -1.34 9.93 8.08
CA HIS A 687 -2.65 9.62 7.51
C HIS A 687 -3.44 8.75 8.47
N TRP A 688 -4.75 8.94 8.58
CA TRP A 688 -5.64 8.02 9.28
C TRP A 688 -6.51 7.31 8.26
N LEU A 689 -6.88 6.06 8.53
CA LEU A 689 -7.60 5.17 7.60
C LEU A 689 -9.08 5.56 7.35
N GLY A 690 -9.43 6.81 7.62
CA GLY A 690 -10.74 7.39 7.37
C GLY A 690 -11.85 6.90 8.28
N ASP A 691 -13.07 7.10 7.77
CA ASP A 691 -14.34 7.02 8.46
C ASP A 691 -14.80 5.57 8.62
N ASN A 692 -14.09 4.82 9.44
CA ASN A 692 -14.42 3.43 9.75
C ASN A 692 -15.73 3.31 10.55
N THR A 693 -16.27 2.09 10.65
CA THR A 693 -17.46 1.80 11.47
C THR A 693 -17.08 1.15 12.79
N ALA A 694 -17.85 1.39 13.84
CA ALA A 694 -17.78 0.69 15.11
C ALA A 694 -18.26 -0.77 14.95
N ALA A 695 -17.42 -1.62 14.33
CA ALA A 695 -17.69 -3.03 14.05
C ALA A 695 -16.41 -3.89 14.21
N TRP A 696 -16.58 -5.17 14.56
CA TRP A 696 -15.46 -6.06 14.90
C TRP A 696 -14.48 -6.34 13.75
N ASP A 697 -14.98 -6.45 12.52
CA ASP A 697 -14.15 -6.67 11.34
C ASP A 697 -13.18 -5.50 11.08
N GLN A 698 -13.56 -4.29 11.48
CA GLN A 698 -12.79 -3.06 11.29
C GLN A 698 -11.50 -3.05 12.11
N LEU A 699 -11.44 -3.79 13.24
CA LEU A 699 -10.21 -3.94 14.00
C LEU A 699 -9.15 -4.70 13.18
N GLY A 700 -9.53 -5.80 12.52
CA GLY A 700 -8.61 -6.56 11.67
C GLY A 700 -8.16 -5.75 10.45
N LYS A 701 -9.10 -5.04 9.81
CA LYS A 701 -8.82 -4.19 8.65
C LYS A 701 -7.90 -3.02 8.98
N SER A 702 -7.95 -2.48 10.20
CA SER A 702 -6.99 -1.45 10.63
C SER A 702 -5.54 -1.94 10.58
N ILE A 703 -5.29 -3.23 10.87
CA ILE A 703 -3.95 -3.82 10.83
C ILE A 703 -3.47 -3.91 9.38
N ILE A 704 -4.35 -4.37 8.48
CA ILE A 704 -4.08 -4.45 7.03
C ILE A 704 -3.76 -3.07 6.48
N GLY A 705 -4.62 -2.08 6.69
CA GLY A 705 -4.42 -0.72 6.20
C GLY A 705 -3.10 -0.11 6.71
N MET A 706 -2.77 -0.23 8.00
CA MET A 706 -1.49 0.27 8.50
C MET A 706 -0.28 -0.42 7.86
N MET A 707 -0.35 -1.74 7.62
CA MET A 707 0.72 -2.48 6.94
C MET A 707 0.87 -2.04 5.49
N GLU A 708 -0.22 -1.80 4.78
CA GLU A 708 -0.21 -1.29 3.40
C GLU A 708 0.36 0.13 3.34
N PHE A 709 -0.03 1.02 4.24
CA PHE A 709 0.52 2.37 4.30
C PHE A 709 2.01 2.41 4.68
N SER A 710 2.49 1.44 5.45
CA SER A 710 3.94 1.23 5.63
C SER A 710 4.63 0.91 4.30
N LEU A 711 4.02 0.10 3.43
CA LEU A 711 4.53 -0.14 2.07
C LEU A 711 4.46 1.13 1.21
N PHE A 712 3.41 1.94 1.36
CA PHE A 712 3.21 3.21 0.64
C PHE A 712 4.11 4.35 1.14
N GLY A 713 5.00 4.09 2.10
CA GLY A 713 5.94 5.09 2.60
C GLY A 713 5.30 6.14 3.49
N ILE A 714 4.26 5.76 4.24
CA ILE A 714 3.58 6.61 5.22
C ILE A 714 3.63 5.90 6.58
N SER A 715 4.56 6.30 7.45
CA SER A 715 4.85 5.59 8.70
C SER A 715 3.95 5.96 9.88
N TYR A 716 3.31 7.13 9.82
CA TYR A 716 2.49 7.66 10.91
C TYR A 716 1.00 7.47 10.59
N THR A 717 0.52 6.26 10.84
CA THR A 717 -0.85 5.83 10.51
C THR A 717 -1.57 5.12 11.64
N GLY A 718 -2.89 5.04 11.53
CA GLY A 718 -3.81 4.38 12.46
C GLY A 718 -5.27 4.56 12.02
N SER A 719 -6.20 3.84 12.65
CA SER A 719 -7.64 4.05 12.45
C SER A 719 -8.27 4.78 13.64
N ASP A 720 -9.49 5.27 13.46
CA ASP A 720 -10.27 5.84 14.55
C ASP A 720 -10.68 4.75 15.54
N ILE A 721 -10.07 4.80 16.72
CA ILE A 721 -10.22 3.80 17.78
C ILE A 721 -11.65 3.83 18.30
N CYS A 722 -12.23 2.64 18.47
CA CYS A 722 -13.64 2.37 18.79
C CYS A 722 -14.63 2.56 17.63
N GLY A 723 -14.17 3.08 16.48
CA GLY A 723 -14.97 3.26 15.26
C GLY A 723 -15.61 4.64 15.18
N PHE A 724 -15.57 5.26 13.99
CA PHE A 724 -16.10 6.59 13.75
C PHE A 724 -17.62 6.58 13.60
N PHE A 725 -18.17 5.75 12.71
CA PHE A 725 -19.62 5.60 12.54
C PHE A 725 -20.22 4.61 13.55
N GLN A 726 -21.47 4.89 13.93
CA GLN A 726 -22.30 4.08 14.85
C GLN A 726 -21.84 4.14 16.32
N ASP A 727 -22.72 3.72 17.23
CA ASP A 727 -22.41 3.66 18.65
C ASP A 727 -21.44 2.49 18.93
N ALA A 728 -20.25 2.79 19.47
CA ALA A 728 -19.34 1.74 19.91
C ALA A 728 -19.96 0.84 20.98
N GLU A 729 -19.58 -0.43 21.01
CA GLU A 729 -19.92 -1.37 22.08
C GLU A 729 -18.79 -1.44 23.13
N TYR A 730 -19.14 -1.71 24.40
CA TYR A 730 -18.17 -1.70 25.51
C TYR A 730 -16.98 -2.63 25.25
N GLU A 731 -17.26 -3.91 24.95
CA GLU A 731 -16.22 -4.92 24.76
C GLU A 731 -15.34 -4.61 23.55
N MET A 732 -15.97 -4.23 22.43
CA MET A 732 -15.27 -3.85 21.22
C MET A 732 -14.35 -2.64 21.47
N CYS A 733 -14.85 -1.61 22.15
CA CYS A 733 -14.05 -0.42 22.45
C CYS A 733 -12.91 -0.73 23.43
N VAL A 734 -13.08 -1.68 24.38
CA VAL A 734 -11.95 -2.18 25.20
C VAL A 734 -10.88 -2.83 24.31
N ARG A 735 -11.28 -3.74 23.42
CA ARG A 735 -10.33 -4.43 22.52
C ARG A 735 -9.68 -3.47 21.53
N TRP A 736 -10.41 -2.46 21.07
CA TRP A 736 -9.87 -1.46 20.17
C TRP A 736 -8.95 -0.47 20.88
N MET A 737 -9.23 -0.06 22.12
CA MET A 737 -8.28 0.71 22.92
C MET A 737 -6.98 -0.08 23.15
N GLN A 738 -7.08 -1.39 23.34
CA GLN A 738 -5.90 -2.26 23.48
C GLN A 738 -5.08 -2.34 22.19
N LEU A 739 -5.72 -2.60 21.05
CA LEU A 739 -5.07 -2.64 19.75
C LEU A 739 -4.51 -1.26 19.34
N GLY A 740 -5.36 -0.25 19.41
CA GLY A 740 -5.10 1.12 18.99
C GLY A 740 -4.03 1.82 19.81
N ALA A 741 -3.81 1.40 21.06
CA ALA A 741 -2.66 1.83 21.86
C ALA A 741 -1.31 1.48 21.21
N PHE A 742 -1.27 0.64 20.17
CA PHE A 742 -0.05 0.29 19.42
C PHE A 742 -0.05 0.78 17.97
N TYR A 743 -1.02 1.62 17.56
CA TYR A 743 -0.93 2.34 16.30
C TYR A 743 0.12 3.45 16.38
N PRO A 744 0.93 3.70 15.34
CA PRO A 744 1.79 4.88 15.30
C PRO A 744 1.00 6.18 15.58
N PHE A 745 -0.12 6.36 14.90
CA PHE A 745 -1.12 7.40 15.16
C PHE A 745 -2.28 6.81 15.97
N SER A 746 -2.34 7.12 17.27
CA SER A 746 -3.29 6.52 18.22
C SER A 746 -4.35 7.54 18.63
N ARG A 747 -5.42 7.64 17.85
CA ARG A 747 -6.54 8.58 18.07
C ARG A 747 -7.85 7.83 18.28
N ASN A 748 -8.59 8.17 19.32
CA ASN A 748 -10.01 7.85 19.43
C ASN A 748 -10.81 9.04 18.88
N HIS A 749 -11.64 8.75 17.89
CA HIS A 749 -12.46 9.72 17.17
C HIS A 749 -13.83 9.08 16.87
N ASN A 750 -14.85 9.93 16.75
CA ASN A 750 -16.25 9.53 16.72
C ASN A 750 -17.05 10.53 15.87
N THR A 751 -18.13 10.08 15.22
CA THR A 751 -19.01 10.92 14.42
C THR A 751 -20.03 11.69 15.26
N ILE A 752 -20.76 12.62 14.63
CA ILE A 752 -21.84 13.40 15.26
C ILE A 752 -23.08 12.52 15.50
N GLY A 753 -23.79 12.77 16.60
CA GLY A 753 -25.06 12.11 16.94
C GLY A 753 -24.93 10.73 17.59
N THR A 754 -23.76 10.11 17.57
CA THR A 754 -23.46 8.89 18.34
C THR A 754 -23.11 9.22 19.79
N ARG A 755 -23.22 8.22 20.67
CA ARG A 755 -22.78 8.35 22.06
C ARG A 755 -21.27 8.61 22.13
N ARG A 756 -20.86 9.38 23.14
CA ARG A 756 -19.43 9.52 23.46
C ARG A 756 -18.82 8.15 23.80
N GLN A 757 -17.58 7.95 23.37
CA GLN A 757 -16.86 6.68 23.47
C GLN A 757 -15.42 6.83 23.99
N ASP A 758 -15.06 8.02 24.46
CA ASP A 758 -13.78 8.30 25.08
C ASP A 758 -13.57 7.47 26.37
N PRO A 759 -12.33 7.27 26.85
CA PRO A 759 -12.04 6.35 27.94
C PRO A 759 -12.78 6.63 29.26
N VAL A 760 -13.21 7.87 29.51
CA VAL A 760 -13.91 8.30 30.74
C VAL A 760 -15.43 8.38 30.56
N SER A 761 -15.95 7.86 29.45
CA SER A 761 -17.40 7.81 29.16
C SER A 761 -18.09 6.49 29.54
N TRP A 762 -17.32 5.53 30.05
CA TRP A 762 -17.77 4.18 30.33
C TRP A 762 -17.92 3.93 31.84
N ASP A 763 -17.02 3.16 32.44
CA ASP A 763 -16.97 2.89 33.88
C ASP A 763 -15.52 2.77 34.38
N GLU A 764 -15.35 2.60 35.70
CA GLU A 764 -14.04 2.48 36.33
C GLU A 764 -13.20 1.30 35.80
N THR A 765 -13.84 0.22 35.35
CA THR A 765 -13.13 -0.92 34.76
C THR A 765 -12.51 -0.53 33.42
N PHE A 766 -13.28 0.12 32.56
CA PHE A 766 -12.79 0.63 31.28
C PHE A 766 -11.65 1.63 31.47
N GLU A 767 -11.80 2.56 32.40
CA GLU A 767 -10.79 3.56 32.76
C GLU A 767 -9.48 2.89 33.18
N ASN A 768 -9.54 1.86 34.04
CA ASN A 768 -8.37 1.13 34.52
C ASN A 768 -7.68 0.33 33.40
N ILE A 769 -8.44 -0.31 32.51
CA ILE A 769 -7.88 -1.04 31.37
C ILE A 769 -7.18 -0.07 30.40
N SER A 770 -7.86 1.04 30.08
CA SER A 770 -7.33 2.08 29.20
C SER A 770 -6.04 2.69 29.76
N ARG A 771 -6.03 2.99 31.07
CA ARG A 771 -4.83 3.48 31.76
C ARG A 771 -3.66 2.50 31.62
N SER A 772 -3.89 1.22 31.92
CA SER A 772 -2.83 0.20 31.89
C SER A 772 -2.21 0.01 30.51
N VAL A 773 -3.03 -0.06 29.46
CA VAL A 773 -2.50 -0.26 28.09
C VAL A 773 -1.85 1.01 27.54
N LEU A 774 -2.37 2.20 27.88
CA LEU A 774 -1.74 3.46 27.50
C LEU A 774 -0.43 3.70 28.28
N GLU A 775 -0.33 3.35 29.55
CA GLU A 775 0.96 3.37 30.27
C GLU A 775 2.00 2.45 29.60
N THR A 776 1.56 1.30 29.08
CA THR A 776 2.42 0.40 28.29
C THR A 776 2.89 1.07 26.99
N ARG A 777 1.99 1.75 26.26
CA ARG A 777 2.36 2.55 25.09
C ARG A 777 3.38 3.64 25.45
N TYR A 778 3.11 4.43 26.48
CA TYR A 778 3.97 5.54 26.91
C TYR A 778 5.36 5.05 27.32
N THR A 779 5.42 3.84 27.86
CA THR A 779 6.68 3.16 28.16
C THR A 779 7.52 2.90 26.90
N LEU A 780 6.89 2.54 25.79
CA LEU A 780 7.55 2.19 24.52
C LEU A 780 7.89 3.39 23.63
N LEU A 781 7.49 4.61 23.99
CA LEU A 781 7.68 5.79 23.12
C LEU A 781 9.13 6.04 22.68
N PRO A 782 10.19 5.84 23.50
CA PRO A 782 11.56 5.98 23.01
C PRO A 782 11.92 4.99 21.90
N TYR A 783 11.42 3.75 21.99
CA TYR A 783 11.57 2.76 20.92
C TYR A 783 10.79 3.18 19.68
N LEU A 784 9.51 3.51 19.81
CA LEU A 784 8.65 3.94 18.70
C LEU A 784 9.21 5.20 17.99
N TYR A 785 9.73 6.16 18.75
CA TYR A 785 10.36 7.36 18.21
C TYR A 785 11.66 7.06 17.47
N THR A 786 12.42 6.07 17.93
CA THR A 786 13.60 5.59 17.21
C THR A 786 13.20 4.88 15.90
N LEU A 787 12.08 4.15 15.87
CA LEU A 787 11.53 3.60 14.63
C LEU A 787 11.13 4.70 13.66
N MET A 788 10.49 5.78 14.13
CA MET A 788 10.17 6.94 13.30
C MET A 788 11.42 7.59 12.70
N TYR A 789 12.48 7.75 13.50
CA TYR A 789 13.78 8.23 13.02
C TYR A 789 14.35 7.30 11.93
N LYS A 790 14.30 5.99 12.15
CA LYS A 790 14.78 4.99 11.18
C LYS A 790 13.96 5.02 9.88
N ALA A 791 12.65 5.16 9.96
CA ALA A 791 11.80 5.33 8.78
C ALA A 791 12.17 6.60 8.00
N HIS A 792 12.32 7.72 8.69
CA HIS A 792 12.69 9.00 8.10
C HIS A 792 14.08 9.00 7.44
N MET A 793 15.08 8.38 8.08
CA MET A 793 16.47 8.39 7.60
C MET A 793 16.78 7.26 6.61
N GLU A 794 16.19 6.09 6.79
CA GLU A 794 16.57 4.86 6.09
C GLU A 794 15.45 4.31 5.19
N GLY A 795 14.19 4.73 5.38
CA GLY A 795 13.04 4.20 4.64
C GLY A 795 12.47 2.90 5.20
N SER A 796 12.88 2.52 6.41
CA SER A 796 12.42 1.31 7.10
C SER A 796 10.96 1.43 7.54
N THR A 797 10.24 0.31 7.65
CA THR A 797 8.84 0.33 8.12
C THR A 797 8.72 0.46 9.64
N VAL A 798 7.63 1.09 10.12
CA VAL A 798 7.29 1.20 11.55
C VAL A 798 6.30 0.11 11.95
N VAL A 799 5.07 0.13 11.42
CA VAL A 799 4.19 -1.05 11.46
C VAL A 799 4.70 -2.02 10.42
N ARG A 800 5.13 -3.20 10.86
CA ARG A 800 5.88 -4.14 10.03
C ARG A 800 5.16 -5.49 9.99
N PRO A 801 4.79 -5.97 8.79
CA PRO A 801 4.27 -7.32 8.64
C PRO A 801 5.30 -8.36 9.08
N LEU A 802 4.86 -9.49 9.64
CA LEU A 802 5.78 -10.54 10.10
C LEU A 802 6.68 -11.06 8.97
N LEU A 803 6.15 -11.14 7.74
CA LEU A 803 6.92 -11.60 6.57
C LEU A 803 8.14 -10.74 6.24
N HIS A 804 8.19 -9.49 6.70
CA HIS A 804 9.35 -8.61 6.47
C HIS A 804 10.59 -9.05 7.27
N GLU A 805 10.37 -9.65 8.43
CA GLU A 805 11.44 -10.12 9.33
C GLU A 805 11.69 -11.62 9.22
N PHE A 806 10.70 -12.37 8.71
CA PHE A 806 10.68 -13.82 8.73
C PHE A 806 10.31 -14.41 7.36
N VAL A 807 10.83 -13.83 6.28
CA VAL A 807 10.46 -14.22 4.91
C VAL A 807 10.74 -15.70 4.58
N SER A 808 11.70 -16.34 5.25
CA SER A 808 11.99 -17.78 5.09
C SER A 808 10.97 -18.71 5.76
N ASP A 809 9.99 -18.14 6.48
CA ASP A 809 8.89 -18.83 7.12
C ASP A 809 7.59 -18.51 6.38
N HIS A 810 7.18 -19.41 5.47
CA HIS A 810 6.06 -19.19 4.54
C HIS A 810 4.71 -19.01 5.26
N GLU A 811 4.58 -19.46 6.51
CA GLU A 811 3.38 -19.21 7.31
C GLU A 811 3.14 -17.70 7.46
N THR A 812 4.22 -16.92 7.61
CA THR A 812 4.14 -15.47 7.82
C THR A 812 3.63 -14.69 6.61
N TRP A 813 3.63 -15.29 5.41
CA TRP A 813 3.19 -14.64 4.18
C TRP A 813 1.67 -14.43 4.14
N ASN A 814 0.90 -15.18 4.95
CA ASN A 814 -0.56 -15.07 5.00
C ASN A 814 -1.08 -14.48 6.32
N ILE A 815 -0.20 -14.08 7.25
CA ILE A 815 -0.60 -13.56 8.55
C ILE A 815 -0.84 -12.05 8.47
N ASP A 816 -2.05 -11.64 8.81
CA ASP A 816 -2.48 -10.23 8.81
C ASP A 816 -3.29 -9.81 10.05
N LYS A 817 -3.45 -10.72 11.02
CA LYS A 817 -4.16 -10.47 12.30
C LYS A 817 -3.23 -10.15 13.47
N GLN A 818 -1.93 -10.06 13.22
CA GLN A 818 -0.90 -9.62 14.16
C GLN A 818 0.22 -8.93 13.39
N PHE A 819 0.94 -8.02 14.04
CA PHE A 819 1.96 -7.20 13.39
C PHE A 819 3.10 -6.89 14.35
N LEU A 820 4.22 -6.43 13.79
CA LEU A 820 5.34 -5.93 14.55
C LEU A 820 5.34 -4.40 14.58
N LEU A 821 5.80 -3.81 15.68
CA LEU A 821 6.39 -2.47 15.67
C LEU A 821 7.89 -2.63 15.52
N GLY A 822 8.42 -2.19 14.37
CA GLY A 822 9.81 -2.42 13.98
C GLY A 822 10.15 -3.90 13.91
N PRO A 823 11.41 -4.30 14.15
CA PRO A 823 11.81 -5.70 14.06
C PRO A 823 11.54 -6.53 15.34
N ALA A 824 11.17 -5.89 16.45
CA ALA A 824 11.36 -6.47 17.78
C ALA A 824 10.12 -6.59 18.67
N PHE A 825 9.01 -5.90 18.35
CA PHE A 825 7.86 -5.85 19.24
C PHE A 825 6.61 -6.42 18.56
N LEU A 826 6.21 -7.63 18.93
CA LEU A 826 5.06 -8.34 18.37
C LEU A 826 3.78 -8.04 19.15
N VAL A 827 2.75 -7.59 18.43
CA VAL A 827 1.41 -7.31 18.96
C VAL A 827 0.45 -8.39 18.46
N SER A 828 -0.15 -9.15 19.38
CA SER A 828 -1.11 -10.22 19.09
C SER A 828 -2.49 -9.88 19.68
N PRO A 829 -3.32 -9.10 18.96
CA PRO A 829 -4.59 -8.57 19.47
C PRO A 829 -5.73 -9.59 19.48
N VAL A 830 -6.74 -9.36 20.32
CA VAL A 830 -8.03 -10.08 20.25
C VAL A 830 -8.96 -9.30 19.32
N LEU A 831 -9.43 -9.97 18.26
CA LEU A 831 -10.21 -9.34 17.19
C LEU A 831 -11.64 -9.92 17.06
N GLU A 832 -12.07 -10.73 18.02
CA GLU A 832 -13.36 -11.42 17.98
C GLU A 832 -14.19 -11.13 19.26
N PRO A 833 -15.52 -10.99 19.13
CA PRO A 833 -16.40 -10.76 20.27
C PRO A 833 -16.39 -11.94 21.24
N ASN A 834 -16.52 -11.68 22.54
CA ASN A 834 -16.51 -12.67 23.62
C ASN A 834 -15.20 -13.49 23.78
N ALA A 835 -14.24 -13.38 22.86
CA ALA A 835 -12.99 -14.12 22.92
C ALA A 835 -12.13 -13.65 24.11
N ARG A 836 -11.63 -14.60 24.88
CA ARG A 836 -10.71 -14.39 26.03
C ARG A 836 -9.39 -15.15 25.87
N THR A 837 -9.14 -15.61 24.65
CA THR A 837 -7.93 -16.27 24.18
C THR A 837 -7.67 -15.81 22.76
N VAL A 838 -6.42 -15.90 22.31
CA VAL A 838 -6.03 -15.62 20.92
C VAL A 838 -5.08 -16.70 20.44
N ASP A 839 -5.31 -17.20 19.22
CA ASP A 839 -4.33 -18.03 18.52
C ASP A 839 -3.36 -17.10 17.79
N ALA A 840 -2.10 -17.11 18.22
CA ALA A 840 -1.04 -16.28 17.64
C ALA A 840 0.11 -17.16 17.14
N TYR A 841 0.65 -16.83 15.96
CA TYR A 841 1.83 -17.47 15.42
C TYR A 841 3.09 -16.81 15.95
N PHE A 842 4.05 -17.62 16.38
CA PHE A 842 5.35 -17.17 16.85
C PHE A 842 6.42 -17.69 15.90
N PRO A 843 7.02 -16.83 15.05
CA PRO A 843 8.11 -17.21 14.16
C PRO A 843 9.32 -17.79 14.89
N ARG A 844 10.27 -18.40 14.17
CA ARG A 844 11.47 -19.04 14.75
C ARG A 844 12.47 -18.02 15.35
N ALA A 845 12.17 -17.52 16.55
CA ALA A 845 13.01 -16.66 17.39
C ALA A 845 12.56 -16.78 18.86
N ARG A 846 13.38 -16.31 19.82
CA ARG A 846 12.88 -16.14 21.20
C ARG A 846 11.80 -15.07 21.26
N TRP A 847 10.75 -15.31 22.03
CA TRP A 847 9.64 -14.36 22.20
C TRP A 847 9.34 -14.24 23.67
N TYR A 848 9.75 -13.13 24.27
CA TYR A 848 9.52 -12.87 25.68
C TYR A 848 8.22 -12.12 25.85
N ASP A 849 7.34 -12.61 26.72
CA ASP A 849 6.18 -11.85 27.15
C ASP A 849 6.64 -10.51 27.76
N TYR A 850 6.13 -9.40 27.23
CA TYR A 850 6.58 -8.05 27.57
C TYR A 850 6.43 -7.73 29.07
N TYR A 851 5.37 -8.25 29.70
CA TYR A 851 5.00 -7.93 31.06
C TYR A 851 5.82 -8.70 32.10
N THR A 852 6.13 -9.97 31.80
CA THR A 852 6.79 -10.90 32.73
C THR A 852 8.27 -11.10 32.43
N GLY A 853 8.70 -10.86 31.18
CA GLY A 853 10.03 -11.16 30.68
C GLY A 853 10.30 -12.65 30.43
N VAL A 854 9.27 -13.51 30.53
CA VAL A 854 9.38 -14.96 30.35
C VAL A 854 9.28 -15.32 28.88
N ASP A 855 10.16 -16.21 28.40
CA ASP A 855 10.10 -16.76 27.04
C ASP A 855 8.88 -17.67 26.90
N ILE A 856 8.02 -17.38 25.92
CA ILE A 856 6.81 -18.18 25.65
C ILE A 856 7.13 -19.55 25.05
N ASN A 857 8.38 -19.79 24.64
CA ASN A 857 8.93 -21.07 24.20
C ASN A 857 8.15 -21.71 23.02
N ALA A 858 7.64 -20.87 22.11
CA ALA A 858 7.15 -21.29 20.80
C ALA A 858 8.10 -20.75 19.72
N ARG A 859 8.36 -21.59 18.70
CA ARG A 859 9.31 -21.32 17.61
C ARG A 859 8.74 -21.89 16.31
N GLY A 860 8.29 -21.03 15.40
CA GLY A 860 7.60 -21.43 14.18
C GLY A 860 6.30 -22.18 14.45
N GLN A 861 5.52 -21.72 15.44
CA GLN A 861 4.35 -22.45 15.95
C GLN A 861 3.22 -21.49 16.31
N TRP A 862 2.00 -21.95 16.06
CA TRP A 862 0.78 -21.35 16.60
C TRP A 862 0.62 -21.72 18.09
N LYS A 863 0.22 -20.76 18.90
CA LYS A 863 -0.05 -20.96 20.33
C LYS A 863 -1.34 -20.24 20.71
N ASN A 864 -2.20 -20.94 21.45
CA ASN A 864 -3.37 -20.35 22.09
C ASN A 864 -2.93 -19.65 23.40
N LEU A 865 -3.08 -18.34 23.45
CA LEU A 865 -2.67 -17.50 24.59
C LEU A 865 -3.90 -17.06 25.38
N PRO A 866 -3.85 -17.07 26.72
CA PRO A 866 -4.81 -16.34 27.54
C PRO A 866 -4.84 -14.86 27.16
N ALA A 867 -6.02 -14.31 26.95
CA ALA A 867 -6.22 -12.91 26.61
C ALA A 867 -7.48 -12.39 27.34
N PRO A 868 -7.48 -12.32 28.69
CA PRO A 868 -8.60 -11.77 29.45
C PRO A 868 -8.94 -10.35 28.99
N LEU A 869 -10.11 -9.84 29.38
CA LEU A 869 -10.64 -8.58 28.83
C LEU A 869 -9.70 -7.39 29.08
N ASP A 870 -8.92 -7.43 30.14
CA ASP A 870 -7.95 -6.42 30.57
C ASP A 870 -6.53 -6.62 30.02
N HIS A 871 -6.31 -7.60 29.14
CA HIS A 871 -4.98 -7.97 28.67
C HIS A 871 -4.90 -8.09 27.15
N ILE A 872 -3.82 -7.54 26.59
CA ILE A 872 -3.37 -7.75 25.21
C ILE A 872 -1.97 -8.38 25.24
N ASN A 873 -1.77 -9.39 24.40
CA ASN A 873 -0.53 -10.15 24.34
C ASN A 873 0.52 -9.38 23.53
N LEU A 874 1.67 -9.11 24.17
CA LEU A 874 2.78 -8.33 23.61
C LEU A 874 4.09 -9.07 23.87
N HIS A 875 4.94 -9.17 22.85
CA HIS A 875 6.18 -9.94 22.98
C HIS A 875 7.39 -9.21 22.40
N ILE A 876 8.52 -9.30 23.09
CA ILE A 876 9.82 -8.82 22.60
C ILE A 876 10.58 -9.98 21.96
N ARG A 877 11.04 -9.79 20.73
CA ARG A 877 11.91 -10.72 20.01
C ARG A 877 13.30 -10.77 20.67
N GLY A 878 13.80 -11.97 20.93
CA GLY A 878 15.18 -12.17 21.38
C GLY A 878 16.19 -11.73 20.31
N GLY A 879 17.30 -11.16 20.76
CA GLY A 879 18.29 -10.51 19.92
C GLY A 879 18.17 -8.98 19.89
N TYR A 880 17.19 -8.40 20.59
CA TYR A 880 16.93 -6.96 20.56
C TYR A 880 16.98 -6.28 21.93
N ILE A 881 17.40 -5.01 21.92
CA ILE A 881 17.43 -4.12 23.08
C ILE A 881 16.46 -2.96 22.84
N LEU A 882 15.44 -2.84 23.69
CA LEU A 882 14.42 -1.79 23.59
C LEU A 882 14.66 -0.71 24.65
N PRO A 883 14.92 0.54 24.25
CA PRO A 883 14.83 1.69 25.14
C PRO A 883 13.37 1.94 25.53
N TRP A 884 13.16 2.21 26.81
CA TRP A 884 11.85 2.56 27.35
C TRP A 884 11.98 3.72 28.35
N GLN A 885 10.88 4.37 28.70
CA GLN A 885 10.87 5.43 29.71
C GLN A 885 9.69 5.25 30.66
N GLU A 886 9.82 5.66 31.93
CA GLU A 886 8.67 5.60 32.84
C GLU A 886 7.50 6.44 32.27
N PRO A 887 6.27 5.91 32.25
CA PRO A 887 5.13 6.61 31.67
C PRO A 887 4.70 7.79 32.55
N ALA A 888 4.01 8.74 31.95
CA ALA A 888 3.38 9.88 32.63
C ALA A 888 2.06 10.24 31.96
N MET A 889 1.39 11.29 32.46
CA MET A 889 0.12 11.78 31.92
C MET A 889 0.20 12.32 30.49
N ASN A 890 1.37 12.82 30.08
CA ASN A 890 1.66 13.28 28.74
C ASN A 890 3.18 13.17 28.49
N THR A 891 3.61 13.31 27.24
CA THR A 891 5.03 13.19 26.87
C THR A 891 5.91 14.28 27.46
N HIS A 892 5.36 15.47 27.76
CA HIS A 892 6.12 16.52 28.44
C HIS A 892 6.64 16.03 29.80
N LEU A 893 5.77 15.46 30.63
CA LEU A 893 6.14 14.88 31.92
C LEU A 893 6.90 13.54 31.77
N SER A 894 6.56 12.73 30.78
CA SER A 894 7.20 11.42 30.56
C SER A 894 8.68 11.58 30.26
N ARG A 895 9.04 12.58 29.44
CA ARG A 895 10.42 12.83 28.99
C ARG A 895 11.36 13.28 30.10
N GLU A 896 10.82 13.74 31.23
CA GLU A 896 11.58 14.10 32.44
C GLU A 896 11.87 12.90 33.36
N LYS A 897 11.18 11.78 33.15
CA LYS A 897 11.34 10.57 33.97
C LYS A 897 12.51 9.71 33.54
N SER A 898 12.79 8.67 34.32
CA SER A 898 13.94 7.79 34.09
C SER A 898 13.76 6.95 32.84
N MET A 899 14.81 6.86 32.03
CA MET A 899 14.94 5.89 30.96
C MET A 899 15.25 4.51 31.54
N GLY A 900 14.91 3.48 30.77
CA GLY A 900 15.36 2.12 30.99
C GLY A 900 15.70 1.39 29.70
N LEU A 901 16.31 0.22 29.86
CA LEU A 901 16.61 -0.71 28.77
C LEU A 901 16.01 -2.08 29.10
N LYS A 902 15.29 -2.67 28.14
CA LYS A 902 14.92 -4.09 28.15
C LYS A 902 15.78 -4.83 27.14
N VAL A 903 16.63 -5.71 27.63
CA VAL A 903 17.60 -6.50 26.86
C VAL A 903 17.05 -7.92 26.72
N ALA A 904 16.47 -8.24 25.57
CA ALA A 904 15.96 -9.56 25.27
C ALA A 904 17.05 -10.37 24.55
N LEU A 905 17.73 -11.28 25.26
CA LEU A 905 18.80 -12.07 24.65
C LEU A 905 18.23 -13.09 23.65
N ASN A 906 18.96 -13.39 22.58
CA ASN A 906 18.66 -14.55 21.73
C ASN A 906 19.24 -15.84 22.35
N ASP A 907 19.19 -16.96 21.61
CA ASP A 907 19.72 -18.24 22.09
C ASP A 907 21.26 -18.23 22.22
N GLU A 908 21.95 -17.37 21.47
CA GLU A 908 23.40 -17.13 21.55
C GLU A 908 23.82 -16.17 22.68
N GLY A 909 22.86 -15.62 23.45
CA GLY A 909 23.14 -14.65 24.51
C GLY A 909 23.55 -13.26 23.97
N LEU A 910 23.17 -12.94 22.73
CA LEU A 910 23.43 -11.68 22.05
C LEU A 910 22.16 -10.83 21.99
N ALA A 911 22.34 -9.52 21.90
CA ALA A 911 21.26 -8.58 21.59
C ALA A 911 21.83 -7.27 21.03
N GLU A 912 21.06 -6.57 20.20
CA GLU A 912 21.40 -5.22 19.71
C GLU A 912 20.19 -4.29 19.69
N GLY A 913 20.43 -2.99 19.77
CA GLY A 913 19.35 -2.01 19.72
C GLY A 913 19.85 -0.59 19.53
N TRP A 914 18.91 0.32 19.37
CA TRP A 914 19.20 1.72 19.05
C TRP A 914 18.33 2.65 19.88
N LEU A 915 18.87 3.81 20.21
CA LEU A 915 18.12 4.94 20.75
C LEU A 915 18.47 6.19 19.97
N PHE A 916 17.47 6.80 19.36
CA PHE A 916 17.51 8.18 18.91
C PHE A 916 16.78 9.07 19.93
N TRP A 917 17.40 10.17 20.32
CA TRP A 917 16.83 11.14 21.24
C TRP A 917 17.16 12.56 20.82
N ASP A 918 16.16 13.39 20.57
CA ASP A 918 16.31 14.81 20.31
C ASP A 918 15.48 15.63 21.31
N ASP A 919 15.30 16.93 21.06
CA ASP A 919 14.40 17.77 21.87
C ASP A 919 12.90 17.50 21.64
N GLY A 920 12.58 16.57 20.72
CA GLY A 920 11.24 16.06 20.46
C GLY A 920 10.37 16.95 19.58
N LYS A 921 10.84 18.14 19.16
CA LYS A 921 9.96 19.13 18.51
C LYS A 921 10.63 20.09 17.54
N SER A 922 11.95 20.25 17.54
CA SER A 922 12.61 21.16 16.61
C SER A 922 12.55 20.64 15.17
N ILE A 923 12.50 21.57 14.21
CA ILE A 923 12.45 21.28 12.76
C ILE A 923 13.72 20.53 12.33
N ASN A 924 14.90 21.02 12.71
CA ASN A 924 16.15 20.33 12.46
C ASN A 924 16.42 19.26 13.52
N ILE A 925 16.33 17.99 13.12
CA ILE A 925 16.48 16.83 14.01
C ILE A 925 17.94 16.47 14.35
N THR A 926 18.92 17.08 13.67
CA THR A 926 20.35 16.72 13.80
C THR A 926 21.15 17.63 14.73
N GLU A 927 20.73 18.90 14.89
CA GLU A 927 21.47 19.88 15.69
C GLU A 927 21.44 19.56 17.19
N ARG A 928 20.28 19.11 17.69
CA ARG A 928 20.04 18.83 19.11
C ARG A 928 19.58 17.39 19.30
N SER A 929 20.44 16.44 18.94
CA SER A 929 20.14 15.02 19.09
C SER A 929 21.31 14.15 19.59
N TYR A 930 20.94 12.94 19.96
CA TYR A 930 21.77 11.86 20.46
C TYR A 930 21.38 10.58 19.73
N LEU A 931 22.37 9.84 19.25
CA LEU A 931 22.18 8.52 18.66
C LEU A 931 23.19 7.56 19.28
N ALA A 932 22.69 6.47 19.83
CA ALA A 932 23.54 5.38 20.34
C ALA A 932 23.04 4.02 19.89
N ARG A 933 24.00 3.12 19.69
CA ARG A 933 23.78 1.69 19.52
C ARG A 933 24.11 0.98 20.83
N PHE A 934 23.23 0.07 21.24
CA PHE A 934 23.49 -0.85 22.34
C PHE A 934 23.78 -2.24 21.77
N SER A 935 24.68 -2.97 22.42
CA SER A 935 25.00 -4.34 22.04
C SER A 935 25.36 -5.16 23.26
N VAL A 936 24.95 -6.44 23.26
CA VAL A 936 25.37 -7.42 24.24
C VAL A 936 26.25 -8.47 23.58
N SER A 937 27.41 -8.71 24.19
CA SER A 937 28.21 -9.92 23.95
C SER A 937 28.91 -10.33 25.25
N GLN A 938 29.12 -11.64 25.43
CA GLN A 938 29.87 -12.19 26.58
C GLN A 938 29.39 -11.62 27.93
N ASN A 939 28.08 -11.64 28.17
CA ASN A 939 27.45 -11.13 29.39
C ASN A 939 27.75 -9.65 29.71
N THR A 940 28.02 -8.84 28.69
CA THR A 940 28.27 -7.40 28.83
C THR A 940 27.40 -6.61 27.87
N LEU A 941 26.53 -5.77 28.42
CA LEU A 941 25.82 -4.72 27.70
C LEU A 941 26.78 -3.54 27.52
N GLN A 942 26.97 -3.11 26.28
CA GLN A 942 27.80 -1.97 25.92
C GLN A 942 26.97 -0.93 25.18
N THR A 943 27.30 0.35 25.37
CA THR A 943 26.79 1.45 24.55
C THR A 943 27.89 2.01 23.66
N HIS A 944 27.53 2.26 22.41
CA HIS A 944 28.35 2.91 21.41
C HIS A 944 27.62 4.16 20.91
N VAL A 945 28.02 5.31 21.45
CA VAL A 945 27.47 6.62 21.04
C VAL A 945 28.02 6.97 19.66
N ILE A 946 27.13 7.09 18.67
CA ILE A 946 27.48 7.48 17.30
C ILE A 946 27.73 8.99 17.25
N PHE A 947 26.80 9.76 17.82
CA PHE A 947 26.94 11.19 18.02
C PHE A 947 26.11 11.65 19.22
N ASN A 948 26.52 12.77 19.84
CA ASN A 948 25.81 13.39 20.95
C ASN A 948 26.00 14.90 20.94
N ASN A 949 24.96 15.62 20.54
CA ASN A 949 24.91 17.08 20.49
C ASN A 949 23.85 17.66 21.45
N TYR A 950 23.27 16.85 22.35
CA TYR A 950 22.12 17.26 23.16
C TYR A 950 22.23 16.86 24.64
N ILE A 951 22.56 15.60 24.91
CA ILE A 951 22.59 15.09 26.29
C ILE A 951 23.95 15.41 26.91
N THR A 952 23.94 16.25 27.94
CA THR A 952 25.17 16.73 28.59
C THR A 952 25.12 16.53 30.09
N GLY A 953 26.25 16.76 30.79
CA GLY A 953 26.26 16.72 32.26
C GLY A 953 25.34 17.76 32.92
N THR A 954 25.05 18.87 32.25
CA THR A 954 24.15 19.94 32.73
C THR A 954 22.69 19.72 32.32
N ALA A 955 22.43 18.85 31.34
CA ALA A 955 21.10 18.40 30.92
C ALA A 955 21.09 16.86 30.77
N PRO A 956 21.16 16.12 31.89
CA PRO A 956 21.29 14.67 31.84
C PRO A 956 19.96 13.99 31.49
N LEU A 957 20.03 12.97 30.64
CA LEU A 957 18.95 11.99 30.46
C LEU A 957 19.25 10.80 31.39
N ASN A 958 18.45 10.63 32.44
CA ASN A 958 18.73 9.69 33.52
C ASN A 958 18.39 8.25 33.09
N LEU A 959 19.33 7.32 33.27
CA LEU A 959 19.12 5.88 33.12
C LEU A 959 18.85 5.28 34.50
N GLY A 960 17.62 4.78 34.71
CA GLY A 960 17.14 4.28 36.00
C GLY A 960 17.07 2.74 36.08
N TYR A 961 16.73 2.06 34.99
CA TYR A 961 16.42 0.64 35.03
C TYR A 961 17.05 -0.13 33.86
N ILE A 962 17.63 -1.29 34.15
CA ILE A 962 18.11 -2.22 33.13
C ILE A 962 17.55 -3.60 33.45
N GLU A 963 16.79 -4.16 32.52
CA GLU A 963 16.27 -5.52 32.60
C GLU A 963 16.93 -6.38 31.52
N ILE A 964 17.39 -7.57 31.90
CA ILE A 964 18.00 -8.54 30.98
C ILE A 964 17.24 -9.85 31.09
N TRP A 965 16.77 -10.37 29.96
CA TRP A 965 15.92 -11.54 29.86
C TRP A 965 16.61 -12.69 29.13
N GLY A 966 16.28 -13.91 29.51
CA GLY A 966 16.79 -15.13 28.87
C GLY A 966 18.20 -15.52 29.30
N LEU A 967 18.60 -15.15 30.51
CA LEU A 967 19.85 -15.57 31.13
C LEU A 967 19.85 -17.07 31.43
N SER A 968 21.03 -17.69 31.43
CA SER A 968 21.17 -19.09 31.86
C SER A 968 20.66 -19.29 33.29
N SER A 969 20.08 -20.45 33.61
CA SER A 969 19.58 -20.79 34.96
C SER A 969 20.63 -20.81 36.08
N VAL A 970 21.89 -20.49 35.75
CA VAL A 970 23.02 -20.32 36.65
C VAL A 970 22.82 -19.06 37.50
N SER A 971 23.25 -19.07 38.76
CA SER A 971 23.20 -17.91 39.65
C SER A 971 24.13 -16.79 39.17
N ILE A 972 23.60 -15.57 39.12
CA ILE A 972 24.40 -14.35 38.96
C ILE A 972 25.18 -14.11 40.26
N THR A 973 26.49 -13.89 40.17
CA THR A 973 27.40 -13.69 41.31
C THR A 973 27.68 -12.21 41.54
N SER A 974 27.77 -11.41 40.47
CA SER A 974 28.04 -9.97 40.57
C SER A 974 27.52 -9.21 39.36
N VAL A 975 27.11 -7.95 39.57
CA VAL A 975 26.83 -6.97 38.53
C VAL A 975 27.69 -5.73 38.76
N SER A 976 28.34 -5.24 37.70
CA SER A 976 29.16 -4.02 37.72
C SER A 976 28.80 -3.10 36.56
N ILE A 977 28.98 -1.80 36.75
CA ILE A 977 28.71 -0.78 35.73
C ILE A 977 29.93 0.12 35.57
N ILE A 978 30.26 0.44 34.31
CA ILE A 978 31.29 1.41 33.95
C ILE A 978 30.64 2.69 33.44
N THR A 979 31.03 3.83 34.00
CA THR A 979 30.52 5.17 33.66
C THR A 979 31.68 6.15 33.51
N GLY A 980 32.03 6.55 32.29
CA GLY A 980 33.25 7.34 32.04
C GLY A 980 34.50 6.64 32.59
N SER A 981 35.17 7.23 33.56
CA SER A 981 36.35 6.64 34.24
C SER A 981 36.02 5.93 35.56
N ARG A 982 34.74 5.84 35.95
CA ARG A 982 34.30 5.29 37.23
C ARG A 982 33.78 3.86 37.05
N LEU A 983 34.33 2.94 37.81
CA LEU A 983 33.76 1.60 38.03
C LEU A 983 32.85 1.64 39.25
N ILE A 984 31.62 1.16 39.09
CA ILE A 984 30.68 0.93 40.19
C ILE A 984 30.63 -0.58 40.43
N GLU A 985 31.42 -1.03 41.41
CA GLU A 985 31.39 -2.42 41.88
C GLU A 985 30.16 -2.66 42.77
N SER A 986 29.58 -3.86 42.70
CA SER A 986 28.44 -4.30 43.54
C SER A 986 27.16 -3.47 43.38
N VAL A 987 26.61 -3.43 42.16
CA VAL A 987 25.31 -2.80 41.90
C VAL A 987 24.19 -3.71 42.43
N PRO A 988 23.20 -3.20 43.20
CA PRO A 988 22.06 -4.01 43.63
C PRO A 988 21.30 -4.55 42.43
N TYR A 989 21.00 -5.86 42.46
CA TYR A 989 20.24 -6.54 41.42
C TYR A 989 19.28 -7.55 42.03
N ASP A 990 18.22 -7.84 41.30
CA ASP A 990 17.28 -8.93 41.57
C ASP A 990 17.33 -9.91 40.40
N TYR A 991 17.66 -11.17 40.68
CA TYR A 991 17.74 -12.21 39.67
C TYR A 991 16.81 -13.37 40.02
N ASN A 992 15.88 -13.67 39.12
CA ASN A 992 15.01 -14.82 39.23
C ASN A 992 15.43 -15.89 38.22
N SER A 993 16.01 -16.98 38.72
CA SER A 993 16.48 -18.10 37.89
C SER A 993 15.36 -18.91 37.23
N THR A 994 14.13 -18.82 37.75
CA THR A 994 12.95 -19.50 37.18
C THR A 994 12.46 -18.75 35.94
N THR A 995 12.36 -17.43 36.02
CA THR A 995 11.92 -16.60 34.89
C THR A 995 13.08 -16.17 33.99
N GLN A 996 14.33 -16.38 34.40
CA GLN A 996 15.55 -15.96 33.70
C GLN A 996 15.66 -14.45 33.50
N VAL A 997 15.17 -13.68 34.48
CA VAL A 997 15.12 -12.22 34.45
C VAL A 997 16.06 -11.63 35.50
N LEU A 998 16.98 -10.77 35.05
CA LEU A 998 17.82 -9.93 35.89
C LEU A 998 17.32 -8.48 35.82
N LYS A 999 16.99 -7.92 36.98
CA LYS A 999 16.58 -6.51 37.14
C LYS A 999 17.66 -5.76 37.88
N VAL A 1000 18.12 -4.66 37.29
CA VAL A 1000 19.12 -3.77 37.87
C VAL A 1000 18.51 -2.38 38.01
N ASN A 1001 18.38 -1.91 39.25
CA ASN A 1001 17.87 -0.58 39.56
C ASN A 1001 19.02 0.35 39.94
N VAL A 1002 19.15 1.45 39.21
CA VAL A 1002 20.21 2.45 39.33
C VAL A 1002 19.68 3.87 39.52
N THR A 1003 18.40 4.05 39.88
CA THR A 1003 17.80 5.37 40.13
C THR A 1003 18.59 6.20 41.15
N ASP A 1004 19.11 5.56 42.20
CA ASP A 1004 19.91 6.21 43.26
C ASP A 1004 21.32 6.60 42.81
N LYS A 1005 21.79 6.07 41.68
CA LYS A 1005 23.16 6.27 41.19
C LYS A 1005 23.30 7.48 40.26
N ARG A 1006 22.19 8.15 39.89
CA ARG A 1006 22.15 9.31 38.97
C ARG A 1006 22.94 9.06 37.68
N LEU A 1007 22.78 7.87 37.10
CA LEU A 1007 23.43 7.51 35.84
C LEU A 1007 22.77 8.24 34.68
N SER A 1008 23.54 8.67 33.70
CA SER A 1008 23.00 9.30 32.49
C SER A 1008 23.47 8.59 31.24
N LEU A 1009 22.63 8.55 30.22
CA LEU A 1009 22.95 7.86 28.96
C LEU A 1009 24.20 8.40 28.24
N HIS A 1010 24.58 9.65 28.46
CA HIS A 1010 25.79 10.22 27.86
C HIS A 1010 27.10 9.69 28.48
N ASN A 1011 27.06 9.17 29.71
CA ASN A 1011 28.24 8.72 30.44
C ASN A 1011 28.25 7.22 30.76
N PHE A 1012 27.12 6.53 30.60
CA PHE A 1012 27.05 5.07 30.62
C PHE A 1012 27.97 4.49 29.54
N GLN A 1013 28.72 3.43 29.85
CA GLN A 1013 29.59 2.74 28.89
C GLN A 1013 29.23 1.26 28.81
N SER A 1014 29.16 0.59 29.96
CA SER A 1014 28.79 -0.82 30.00
C SER A 1014 28.20 -1.26 31.33
N LEU A 1015 27.48 -2.38 31.27
CA LEU A 1015 27.05 -3.18 32.41
C LEU A 1015 27.45 -4.63 32.17
N THR A 1016 28.16 -5.24 33.11
CA THR A 1016 28.60 -6.63 33.05
C THR A 1016 27.96 -7.44 34.17
N TRP A 1017 27.48 -8.65 33.85
CA TRP A 1017 26.99 -9.62 34.82
C TRP A 1017 27.83 -10.90 34.77
N ASN A 1018 28.28 -11.37 35.94
CA ASN A 1018 29.01 -12.62 36.05
C ASN A 1018 28.10 -13.72 36.58
N SER A 1019 28.22 -14.92 36.04
CA SER A 1019 27.54 -16.14 36.49
C SER A 1019 28.55 -17.10 37.13
N SER A 1020 28.10 -17.91 38.09
CA SER A 1020 28.90 -18.91 38.82
C SER A 1020 29.28 -20.14 38.02
#